data_AF-A0A946H0A5-F1
#
_entry.id   AF-A0A946H0A5-F1
#
_cell.length_a   1.000
_cell.length_b   1.000
_cell.length_c   1.000
_cell.angle_alpha   90.00
_cell.angle_beta   90.00
_cell.angle_gamma   90.00
#
_symmetry.space_group_name_H-M   'P 1'
#
loop_
_entity.id
_entity.type
_entity.pdbx_description
1 polymer ?
#
loop_
_entity_poly.entity_id
_entity_poly.type
_entity_poly.pdbx_seq_one_letter_code
_entity_poly.pdbx_strand_id
1 'polypeptide(L)'
;MRALVLLTLACGWGESCCAEIFIEHVFPPCIQPGQTTHITLVGSDLQDATALWTTLPTGSVKSQWIRSDETGVTFAVEIPSDARPGLYGLRVATPSGLSNVHLFAVDDLPIVVESETAGAKAGTAEIGPSNNSLDRAQAVAIPAVVVGTSPASDIDCYAIEVTAGQRVSFEVVGNRLGKAFDPLVKIFDSNGRSVIERDNDVGLFFDNRFEHTFKEAGRHYVRLTDTRYHGSRHWTYMLRMGRFPAARVAIPSTVQAGAHAVLHFPELGTGRREFEVPANLQGARFFFGLRRDGDEGSAWFPLSVSRLTNAMESEPNNMQMSATPATVPCNLHGSIDGPGDEDWFAMYLRKGDRLVFRSETQTIGSPADLELVLFGPGEKELRRSDDSSFDDAKFTLTAPADGKYHLQVSEVVRKGGPAYAYRVEVQRRQPALQLTSQIGRLAIPRGTRQPLPLTLARTDFGGPVILSLVGAPTGMTLRETTIPAGENAVTNALVVDPATPVGVYTVQVKASGTTGDSTAEAIARTLPLIDRNPTGRGPHGEAFELREDQRRLPPSLLDRIAVVVLPESPYDFEVMPKLVTLPRYVHADLQIQTQLGPHFEGPVSFVLRGGMLEANRLQAPTVTTEVSTATSERSLVTAKLVSGVNTPLTRHRVTITGTAIQDGRTIHLTRTFELETKIAFSPAAESSQITLHPGETVKLKIAANRIFPFDGSLAISPVAPDGLILPNNIEFVQGQTHVTVELKVATDFKSGKYTVMLPAAARIGKFSERNDGGKLEVIVKEKE
;
A
#
# COMPACT_ATOMS: atom_id res chain seq x y z
N MET A 1 -16.43 40.13 -19.47
CA MET A 1 -15.83 39.95 -20.81
C MET A 1 -14.35 39.65 -20.65
N ARG A 2 -13.97 38.37 -20.65
CA ARG A 2 -12.57 37.93 -20.61
C ARG A 2 -12.39 36.98 -21.79
N ALA A 3 -11.59 37.40 -22.75
CA ALA A 3 -11.34 36.69 -23.98
C ALA A 3 -10.22 35.67 -23.79
N LEU A 4 -10.48 34.50 -24.36
CA LEU A 4 -9.59 33.39 -24.72
C LEU A 4 -8.20 33.85 -25.18
N VAL A 5 -7.16 33.18 -24.68
CA VAL A 5 -5.95 32.88 -25.47
C VAL A 5 -5.62 31.41 -25.22
N LEU A 6 -5.74 30.62 -26.30
CA LEU A 6 -5.27 29.24 -26.39
C LEU A 6 -3.78 29.17 -26.07
N LEU A 7 -3.39 28.26 -25.18
CA LEU A 7 -2.03 27.71 -25.18
C LEU A 7 -2.13 26.22 -25.45
N THR A 8 -1.54 25.84 -26.59
CA THR A 8 -1.34 24.49 -27.09
C THR A 8 -0.73 23.57 -26.02
N LEU A 9 -1.49 22.54 -25.61
CA LEU A 9 -0.97 21.41 -24.84
C LEU A 9 -0.04 20.59 -25.74
N ALA A 10 1.26 20.80 -25.61
CA ALA A 10 2.24 19.78 -25.94
C ALA A 10 2.32 18.81 -24.76
N CYS A 11 1.93 17.56 -24.98
CA CYS A 11 2.16 16.45 -24.06
C CYS A 11 3.67 16.25 -23.87
N GLY A 12 4.23 16.90 -22.85
CA GLY A 12 5.52 16.56 -22.29
C GLY A 12 5.31 15.49 -21.25
N TRP A 13 5.43 14.23 -21.68
CA TRP A 13 5.53 13.09 -20.80
C TRP A 13 6.75 13.30 -19.91
N GLY A 14 6.53 13.43 -18.61
CA GLY A 14 7.60 13.20 -17.65
C GLY A 14 7.95 11.72 -17.71
N GLU A 15 8.81 11.35 -18.65
CA GLU A 15 9.39 10.03 -18.74
C GLU A 15 10.04 9.71 -17.39
N SER A 16 9.43 8.76 -16.68
CA SER A 16 10.08 8.11 -15.56
C SER A 16 11.14 7.18 -16.13
N CYS A 17 12.28 7.71 -16.57
CA CYS A 17 13.42 6.87 -16.93
C CYS A 17 14.11 6.40 -15.64
N CYS A 18 13.51 5.41 -15.00
CA CYS A 18 14.23 4.28 -14.46
C CYS A 18 13.78 3.13 -15.36
N ALA A 19 14.70 2.39 -15.97
CA ALA A 19 14.37 1.10 -16.59
C ALA A 19 14.04 0.10 -15.46
N GLU A 20 12.97 0.36 -14.71
CA GLU A 20 12.37 -0.64 -13.86
C GLU A 20 11.68 -1.62 -14.80
N ILE A 21 12.13 -2.88 -14.77
CA ILE A 21 11.49 -3.98 -15.49
C ILE A 21 9.98 -3.86 -15.26
N PHE A 22 9.23 -3.81 -16.35
CA PHE A 22 7.80 -3.63 -16.30
C PHE A 22 7.15 -4.75 -17.06
N ILE A 23 6.28 -5.49 -16.38
CA ILE A 23 5.35 -6.44 -16.98
C ILE A 23 4.04 -5.71 -17.20
N GLU A 24 3.53 -5.77 -18.43
CA GLU A 24 2.23 -5.27 -18.83
C GLU A 24 1.13 -6.29 -18.51
N HIS A 25 1.39 -7.58 -18.77
CA HIS A 25 0.46 -8.67 -18.47
C HIS A 25 1.16 -10.03 -18.37
N VAL A 26 0.40 -11.03 -17.87
CA VAL A 26 0.82 -12.42 -17.69
C VAL A 26 -0.22 -13.32 -18.34
N PHE A 27 0.23 -14.29 -19.13
CA PHE A 27 -0.63 -15.24 -19.81
C PHE A 27 -0.06 -16.68 -19.80
N PRO A 28 -0.86 -17.72 -19.51
CA PRO A 28 -2.20 -17.61 -18.93
C PRO A 28 -2.13 -17.00 -17.51
N PRO A 29 -3.17 -16.30 -17.02
CA PRO A 29 -3.22 -15.76 -15.67
C PRO A 29 -3.53 -16.84 -14.60
N CYS A 30 -3.33 -18.12 -14.92
CA CYS A 30 -3.72 -19.27 -14.10
C CYS A 30 -2.67 -20.39 -14.19
N ILE A 31 -2.45 -21.09 -13.09
CA ILE A 31 -1.64 -22.31 -13.00
C ILE A 31 -2.50 -23.44 -12.42
N GLN A 32 -2.43 -24.62 -13.04
CA GLN A 32 -3.11 -25.81 -12.53
C GLN A 32 -2.18 -26.62 -11.60
N PRO A 33 -2.61 -26.95 -10.36
CA PRO A 33 -1.86 -27.81 -9.45
C PRO A 33 -1.46 -29.17 -10.03
N GLY A 34 -0.24 -29.60 -9.75
CA GLY A 34 0.27 -30.91 -10.19
C GLY A 34 0.54 -31.04 -11.69
N GLN A 35 0.43 -29.95 -12.45
CA GLN A 35 0.74 -29.88 -13.88
C GLN A 35 1.80 -28.81 -14.16
N THR A 36 2.55 -29.00 -15.25
CA THR A 36 3.45 -27.97 -15.75
C THR A 36 2.67 -26.98 -16.62
N THR A 37 2.63 -25.72 -16.20
CA THR A 37 2.02 -24.63 -16.97
C THR A 37 3.11 -23.75 -17.57
N HIS A 38 3.04 -23.46 -18.87
CA HIS A 38 3.93 -22.49 -19.52
C HIS A 38 3.34 -21.09 -19.38
N ILE A 39 3.98 -20.23 -18.59
CA ILE A 39 3.53 -18.86 -18.33
C ILE A 39 4.45 -17.90 -19.07
N THR A 40 3.86 -17.05 -19.89
CA THR A 40 4.52 -15.95 -20.57
C THR A 40 4.19 -14.64 -19.87
N LEU A 41 5.23 -13.87 -19.52
CA LEU A 41 5.11 -12.50 -19.05
C LEU A 41 5.57 -11.57 -20.17
N VAL A 42 4.79 -10.53 -20.44
CA VAL A 42 5.03 -9.58 -21.52
C VAL A 42 5.26 -8.20 -20.94
N GLY A 43 6.24 -7.47 -21.47
CA GLY A 43 6.73 -6.25 -20.85
C GLY A 43 7.88 -5.60 -21.61
N SER A 44 8.74 -4.90 -20.86
CA SER A 44 10.01 -4.36 -21.35
C SER A 44 11.19 -4.87 -20.52
N ASP A 45 12.36 -4.90 -21.17
CA ASP A 45 13.65 -5.24 -20.54
C ASP A 45 13.70 -6.67 -19.97
N LEU A 46 13.13 -7.63 -20.71
CA LEU A 46 12.97 -9.03 -20.28
C LEU A 46 14.01 -10.00 -20.85
N GLN A 47 14.89 -9.55 -21.74
CA GLN A 47 15.86 -10.40 -22.44
C GLN A 47 16.76 -11.19 -21.47
N ASP A 48 17.10 -10.57 -20.34
CA ASP A 48 17.96 -11.14 -19.29
C ASP A 48 17.16 -11.71 -18.11
N ALA A 49 15.91 -12.12 -18.30
CA ALA A 49 15.12 -12.75 -17.25
C ALA A 49 15.77 -14.04 -16.74
N THR A 50 15.92 -14.15 -15.41
CA THR A 50 16.65 -15.24 -14.74
C THR A 50 15.77 -16.10 -13.86
N ALA A 51 14.75 -15.52 -13.22
CA ALA A 51 13.93 -16.24 -12.27
C ALA A 51 12.52 -15.63 -12.12
N LEU A 52 11.60 -16.45 -11.60
CA LEU A 52 10.24 -16.07 -11.24
C LEU A 52 10.11 -16.05 -9.71
N TRP A 53 9.71 -14.90 -9.17
CA TRP A 53 9.28 -14.78 -7.77
C TRP A 53 7.78 -14.99 -7.67
N THR A 54 7.31 -15.68 -6.62
CA THR A 54 5.87 -15.78 -6.32
C THR A 54 5.60 -15.66 -4.82
N THR A 55 4.35 -15.33 -4.48
CA THR A 55 3.84 -15.33 -3.10
C THR A 55 3.40 -16.71 -2.59
N LEU A 56 3.52 -17.76 -3.43
CA LEU A 56 3.29 -19.13 -2.98
C LEU A 56 4.32 -19.52 -1.90
N PRO A 57 4.01 -20.51 -1.04
CA PRO A 57 4.94 -20.94 0.01
C PRO A 57 6.34 -21.21 -0.53
N THR A 58 7.38 -20.73 0.17
CA THR A 58 8.78 -20.91 -0.25
C THR A 58 9.08 -22.40 -0.49
N GLY A 59 9.70 -22.70 -1.64
CA GLY A 59 10.04 -24.07 -2.03
C GLY A 59 8.91 -24.88 -2.66
N SER A 60 7.68 -24.35 -2.73
CA SER A 60 6.56 -25.04 -3.40
C SER A 60 6.62 -24.95 -4.93
N VAL A 61 7.19 -23.87 -5.48
CA VAL A 61 7.20 -23.62 -6.92
C VAL A 61 8.49 -24.09 -7.57
N LYS A 62 8.39 -24.94 -8.60
CA LYS A 62 9.49 -25.20 -9.52
C LYS A 62 9.25 -24.36 -10.77
N SER A 63 10.21 -23.53 -11.14
CA SER A 63 10.15 -22.73 -12.37
C SER A 63 11.41 -22.96 -13.21
N GLN A 64 11.22 -23.29 -14.48
CA GLN A 64 12.28 -23.43 -15.47
C GLN A 64 12.14 -22.32 -16.52
N TRP A 65 13.20 -21.54 -16.74
CA TRP A 65 13.26 -20.60 -17.86
C TRP A 65 13.24 -21.34 -19.19
N ILE A 66 12.42 -20.89 -20.14
CA ILE A 66 12.28 -21.51 -21.47
C ILE A 66 12.86 -20.62 -22.56
N ARG A 67 12.46 -19.35 -22.59
CA ARG A 67 12.93 -18.34 -23.55
C ARG A 67 12.68 -16.94 -23.02
N SER A 68 13.49 -15.98 -23.46
CA SER A 68 13.26 -14.55 -23.28
C SER A 68 13.74 -13.76 -24.50
N ASP A 69 13.09 -12.62 -24.72
CA ASP A 69 13.51 -11.53 -25.59
C ASP A 69 13.22 -10.19 -24.90
N GLU A 70 13.46 -9.06 -25.57
CA GLU A 70 13.26 -7.72 -24.98
C GLU A 70 11.84 -7.48 -24.45
N THR A 71 10.85 -8.17 -25.03
CA THR A 71 9.42 -7.92 -24.81
C THR A 71 8.71 -9.04 -24.05
N GLY A 72 9.32 -10.20 -23.90
CA GLY A 72 8.67 -11.34 -23.26
C GLY A 72 9.61 -12.37 -22.65
N VAL A 73 9.16 -13.04 -21.60
CA VAL A 73 9.81 -14.22 -21.02
C VAL A 73 8.79 -15.32 -20.77
N THR A 74 9.16 -16.57 -21.04
CA THR A 74 8.35 -17.76 -20.74
C THR A 74 9.04 -18.66 -19.73
N PHE A 75 8.31 -19.05 -18.69
CA PHE A 75 8.72 -20.05 -17.70
C PHE A 75 7.78 -21.26 -17.77
N ALA A 76 8.33 -22.47 -17.69
CA ALA A 76 7.58 -23.66 -17.34
C ALA A 76 7.50 -23.73 -15.81
N VAL A 77 6.29 -23.70 -15.26
CA VAL A 77 6.02 -23.60 -13.83
C VAL A 77 5.21 -24.82 -13.37
N GLU A 78 5.70 -25.50 -12.35
CA GLU A 78 5.03 -26.62 -11.68
C GLU A 78 4.83 -26.25 -10.21
N ILE A 79 3.61 -26.48 -9.71
CA ILE A 79 3.26 -26.31 -8.30
C ILE A 79 2.69 -27.62 -7.76
N PRO A 80 2.73 -27.87 -6.44
CA PRO A 80 2.29 -29.13 -5.84
C PRO A 80 0.80 -29.37 -6.10
N SER A 81 0.39 -30.63 -6.21
CA SER A 81 -1.01 -30.99 -6.46
C SER A 81 -1.96 -30.60 -5.33
N ASP A 82 -1.44 -30.37 -4.13
CA ASP A 82 -2.15 -29.90 -2.94
C ASP A 82 -2.02 -28.38 -2.74
N ALA A 83 -1.48 -27.64 -3.73
CA ALA A 83 -1.45 -26.19 -3.70
C ALA A 83 -2.86 -25.62 -3.55
N ARG A 84 -3.03 -24.68 -2.62
CA ARG A 84 -4.35 -24.11 -2.32
C ARG A 84 -4.83 -23.25 -3.49
N PRO A 85 -6.04 -23.48 -4.01
CA PRO A 85 -6.66 -22.58 -4.98
C PRO A 85 -6.82 -21.17 -4.41
N GLY A 86 -6.74 -20.16 -5.27
CA GLY A 86 -6.84 -18.75 -4.88
C GLY A 86 -5.91 -17.83 -5.68
N LEU A 87 -5.74 -16.60 -5.19
CA LEU A 87 -4.99 -15.54 -5.88
C LEU A 87 -3.61 -15.30 -5.23
N TYR A 88 -2.60 -15.16 -6.08
CA TYR A 88 -1.20 -15.02 -5.70
C TYR A 88 -0.50 -13.94 -6.55
N GLY A 89 0.50 -13.28 -5.98
CA GLY A 89 1.37 -12.36 -6.70
C GLY A 89 2.60 -13.06 -7.31
N LEU A 90 3.09 -12.54 -8.44
CA LEU A 90 4.34 -12.92 -9.08
C LEU A 90 5.16 -11.72 -9.60
N ARG A 91 6.46 -11.91 -9.80
CA ARG A 91 7.40 -10.96 -10.41
C ARG A 91 8.49 -11.68 -11.19
N VAL A 92 9.06 -11.04 -12.21
CA VAL A 92 10.27 -11.51 -12.89
C VAL A 92 11.50 -10.83 -12.31
N ALA A 93 12.57 -11.60 -12.16
CA ALA A 93 13.90 -11.11 -11.81
C ALA A 93 14.81 -11.11 -13.04
N THR A 94 15.57 -10.02 -13.22
CA THR A 94 16.68 -9.91 -14.17
C THR A 94 17.93 -9.42 -13.41
N PRO A 95 19.12 -9.45 -14.02
CA PRO A 95 20.33 -8.82 -13.47
C PRO A 95 20.18 -7.33 -13.17
N SER A 96 19.19 -6.64 -13.73
CA SER A 96 18.90 -5.21 -13.51
C SER A 96 17.87 -4.95 -12.41
N GLY A 97 17.09 -5.96 -11.98
CA GLY A 97 16.16 -5.82 -10.86
C GLY A 97 14.96 -6.77 -10.85
N LEU A 98 13.85 -6.30 -10.28
CA LEU A 98 12.57 -7.02 -10.18
C LEU A 98 11.45 -6.26 -10.87
N SER A 99 10.55 -6.97 -11.56
CA SER A 99 9.38 -6.38 -12.19
C SER A 99 8.32 -5.89 -11.21
N ASN A 100 7.32 -5.12 -11.69
CA ASN A 100 6.08 -4.88 -10.95
C ASN A 100 5.37 -6.21 -10.66
N VAL A 101 4.45 -6.20 -9.70
CA VAL A 101 3.71 -7.42 -9.34
C VAL A 101 2.50 -7.57 -10.24
N HIS A 102 2.26 -8.79 -10.71
CA HIS A 102 0.99 -9.22 -11.29
C HIS A 102 0.34 -10.26 -10.41
N LEU A 103 -0.99 -10.30 -10.45
CA LEU A 103 -1.77 -11.36 -9.82
C LEU A 103 -1.98 -12.51 -10.83
N PHE A 104 -1.97 -13.72 -10.32
CA PHE A 104 -2.35 -14.94 -11.03
C PHE A 104 -3.17 -15.84 -10.09
N ALA A 105 -3.93 -16.76 -10.66
CA ALA A 105 -4.70 -17.73 -9.91
C ALA A 105 -4.02 -19.11 -9.87
N VAL A 106 -4.27 -19.84 -8.79
CA VAL A 106 -4.17 -21.29 -8.76
C VAL A 106 -5.59 -21.86 -8.81
N ASP A 107 -5.88 -22.70 -9.80
CA ASP A 107 -7.21 -23.28 -10.03
C ASP A 107 -7.10 -24.78 -10.31
N ASP A 108 -8.05 -25.55 -9.79
CA ASP A 108 -8.10 -27.01 -9.93
C ASP A 108 -8.89 -27.48 -11.16
N LEU A 109 -9.48 -26.56 -11.93
CA LEU A 109 -10.11 -26.85 -13.21
C LEU A 109 -9.09 -26.99 -14.36
N PRO A 110 -9.36 -27.84 -15.37
CA PRO A 110 -8.54 -27.92 -16.59
C PRO A 110 -8.47 -26.58 -17.32
N ILE A 111 -7.25 -26.12 -17.65
CA ILE A 111 -7.06 -24.86 -18.37
C ILE A 111 -7.33 -25.06 -19.87
N VAL A 112 -8.18 -24.19 -20.44
CA VAL A 112 -8.43 -24.07 -21.87
C VAL A 112 -8.04 -22.66 -22.30
N VAL A 113 -7.14 -22.54 -23.28
CA VAL A 113 -6.78 -21.23 -23.84
C VAL A 113 -7.83 -20.81 -24.87
N GLU A 114 -8.26 -19.56 -24.79
CA GLU A 114 -9.11 -18.94 -25.81
C GLU A 114 -8.50 -19.06 -27.21
N SER A 115 -9.33 -19.37 -28.21
CA SER A 115 -8.88 -19.63 -29.57
C SER A 115 -8.18 -18.43 -30.20
N GLU A 116 -8.63 -17.20 -29.90
CA GLU A 116 -8.03 -15.98 -30.42
C GLU A 116 -6.65 -15.67 -29.80
N THR A 117 -6.46 -16.03 -28.52
CA THR A 117 -5.15 -15.93 -27.86
C THR A 117 -4.24 -17.11 -28.18
N ALA A 118 -4.79 -18.23 -28.66
CA ALA A 118 -4.01 -19.42 -28.97
C ALA A 118 -2.96 -19.16 -30.05
N GLY A 119 -1.69 -19.35 -29.70
CA GLY A 119 -0.56 -19.12 -30.59
C GLY A 119 -0.01 -17.69 -30.56
N ALA A 120 -0.65 -16.75 -29.84
CA ALA A 120 -0.15 -15.39 -29.63
C ALA A 120 1.31 -15.42 -29.18
N LYS A 121 2.15 -14.62 -29.85
CA LYS A 121 3.50 -14.35 -29.36
C LYS A 121 3.41 -13.31 -28.26
N ALA A 122 4.44 -13.24 -27.41
CA ALA A 122 4.56 -12.18 -26.41
C ALA A 122 4.30 -10.81 -27.08
N GLY A 123 3.29 -10.07 -26.60
CA GLY A 123 2.97 -8.72 -27.08
C GLY A 123 2.12 -8.61 -28.35
N THR A 124 1.66 -9.71 -28.97
CA THR A 124 0.70 -9.63 -30.09
C THR A 124 -0.74 -9.64 -29.61
N ALA A 125 -1.62 -8.92 -30.31
CA ALA A 125 -3.07 -9.06 -30.15
C ALA A 125 -3.52 -10.48 -30.50
N GLU A 126 -4.80 -10.77 -30.29
CA GLU A 126 -5.48 -11.96 -30.79
C GLU A 126 -5.10 -12.26 -32.25
N ILE A 127 -4.56 -13.46 -32.46
CA ILE A 127 -4.08 -13.91 -33.78
C ILE A 127 -4.63 -15.28 -34.19
N GLY A 128 -5.32 -15.97 -33.29
CA GLY A 128 -6.02 -17.21 -33.60
C GLY A 128 -7.37 -16.98 -34.27
N PRO A 129 -8.12 -18.07 -34.55
CA PRO A 129 -9.43 -17.96 -35.18
C PRO A 129 -10.43 -17.27 -34.24
N SER A 130 -11.09 -16.25 -34.79
CA SER A 130 -12.05 -15.44 -34.05
C SER A 130 -13.27 -16.21 -33.58
N ASN A 131 -13.65 -16.00 -32.32
CA ASN A 131 -14.81 -16.56 -31.63
C ASN A 131 -15.87 -15.49 -31.30
N ASN A 132 -15.90 -14.36 -32.02
CA ASN A 132 -16.68 -13.16 -31.62
C ASN A 132 -18.15 -13.19 -32.02
N SER A 133 -18.62 -14.36 -32.47
CA SER A 133 -20.01 -14.60 -32.83
C SER A 133 -20.41 -16.03 -32.48
N LEU A 134 -21.72 -16.26 -32.26
CA LEU A 134 -22.24 -17.55 -31.84
C LEU A 134 -21.95 -18.67 -32.87
N ASP A 135 -21.94 -18.36 -34.17
CA ASP A 135 -21.61 -19.30 -35.24
C ASP A 135 -20.13 -19.67 -35.29
N ARG A 136 -19.26 -18.90 -34.63
CA ARG A 136 -17.81 -19.14 -34.52
C ARG A 136 -17.37 -19.53 -33.11
N ALA A 137 -18.31 -19.76 -32.20
CA ALA A 137 -18.00 -20.01 -30.81
C ALA A 137 -17.01 -21.18 -30.63
N GLN A 138 -15.97 -20.98 -29.83
CA GLN A 138 -14.98 -22.01 -29.51
C GLN A 138 -15.65 -23.13 -28.73
N ALA A 139 -15.55 -24.38 -29.20
CA ALA A 139 -16.05 -25.53 -28.46
C ALA A 139 -15.21 -25.77 -27.19
N VAL A 140 -15.85 -25.84 -26.03
CA VAL A 140 -15.20 -26.06 -24.73
C VAL A 140 -15.84 -27.27 -24.04
N ALA A 141 -15.01 -28.26 -23.70
CA ALA A 141 -15.43 -29.36 -22.84
C ALA A 141 -15.39 -28.90 -21.37
N ILE A 142 -16.54 -28.89 -20.70
CA ILE A 142 -16.64 -28.59 -19.27
C ILE A 142 -16.48 -29.88 -18.45
N PRO A 143 -15.80 -29.85 -17.28
CA PRO A 143 -15.32 -28.66 -16.58
C PRO A 143 -14.04 -28.05 -17.18
N ALA A 144 -13.97 -26.72 -17.23
CA ALA A 144 -12.81 -25.98 -17.71
C ALA A 144 -12.71 -24.60 -17.05
N VAL A 145 -11.50 -24.06 -17.03
CA VAL A 145 -11.25 -22.63 -16.90
C VAL A 145 -10.71 -22.11 -18.22
N VAL A 146 -11.51 -21.31 -18.91
CA VAL A 146 -11.07 -20.64 -20.13
C VAL A 146 -10.27 -19.40 -19.76
N VAL A 147 -9.09 -19.24 -20.36
CA VAL A 147 -8.22 -18.08 -20.15
C VAL A 147 -8.04 -17.32 -21.45
N GLY A 148 -8.30 -16.02 -21.40
CA GLY A 148 -8.32 -15.14 -22.58
C GLY A 148 -7.88 -13.71 -22.26
N THR A 149 -7.95 -12.85 -23.27
CA THR A 149 -7.73 -11.41 -23.19
C THR A 149 -9.00 -10.66 -23.54
N SER A 150 -9.21 -9.44 -23.04
CA SER A 150 -10.39 -8.65 -23.42
C SER A 150 -9.97 -7.29 -24.00
N PRO A 151 -9.54 -7.22 -25.28
CA PRO A 151 -9.30 -5.97 -25.97
C PRO A 151 -10.57 -5.13 -26.17
N ALA A 152 -10.39 -3.91 -26.69
CA ALA A 152 -11.49 -2.97 -26.85
C ALA A 152 -12.54 -3.50 -27.83
N SER A 153 -13.81 -3.37 -27.46
CA SER A 153 -14.97 -3.86 -28.24
C SER A 153 -15.02 -5.37 -28.49
N ASP A 154 -14.26 -6.14 -27.73
CA ASP A 154 -14.14 -7.57 -27.93
C ASP A 154 -15.31 -8.39 -27.35
N ILE A 155 -15.55 -9.55 -27.95
CA ILE A 155 -16.64 -10.47 -27.62
C ILE A 155 -16.10 -11.88 -27.73
N ASP A 156 -16.22 -12.67 -26.67
CA ASP A 156 -15.76 -14.06 -26.69
C ASP A 156 -16.97 -14.99 -26.61
N CYS A 157 -17.15 -15.88 -27.60
CA CYS A 157 -18.22 -16.88 -27.58
C CYS A 157 -17.65 -18.29 -27.42
N TYR A 158 -18.23 -19.06 -26.51
CA TYR A 158 -17.87 -20.45 -26.22
C TYR A 158 -19.08 -21.36 -26.37
N ALA A 159 -18.94 -22.48 -27.07
CA ALA A 159 -19.97 -23.50 -27.18
C ALA A 159 -19.71 -24.63 -26.18
N ILE A 160 -20.70 -24.90 -25.33
CA ILE A 160 -20.67 -26.00 -24.36
C ILE A 160 -21.80 -26.99 -24.66
N GLU A 161 -21.53 -28.27 -24.46
CA GLU A 161 -22.55 -29.32 -24.52
C GLU A 161 -23.02 -29.64 -23.10
N VAL A 162 -24.33 -29.60 -22.87
CA VAL A 162 -24.93 -29.89 -21.57
C VAL A 162 -26.03 -30.94 -21.67
N THR A 163 -26.33 -31.59 -20.56
CA THR A 163 -27.48 -32.50 -20.43
C THR A 163 -28.64 -31.80 -19.72
N ALA A 164 -29.87 -32.26 -19.97
CA ALA A 164 -31.04 -31.75 -19.26
C ALA A 164 -30.92 -32.01 -17.75
N GLY A 165 -31.13 -30.97 -16.95
CA GLY A 165 -30.92 -30.97 -15.50
C GLY A 165 -29.47 -30.78 -15.06
N GLN A 166 -28.51 -30.65 -15.98
CA GLN A 166 -27.12 -30.39 -15.61
C GLN A 166 -26.99 -29.02 -14.95
N ARG A 167 -26.39 -29.01 -13.76
CA ARG A 167 -26.03 -27.79 -13.06
C ARG A 167 -24.59 -27.42 -13.38
N VAL A 168 -24.38 -26.19 -13.86
CA VAL A 168 -23.07 -25.62 -14.16
C VAL A 168 -22.93 -24.30 -13.41
N SER A 169 -21.78 -24.12 -12.78
CA SER A 169 -21.36 -22.87 -12.17
C SER A 169 -20.49 -22.10 -13.15
N PHE A 170 -20.71 -20.80 -13.20
CA PHE A 170 -19.97 -19.85 -14.01
C PHE A 170 -19.33 -18.83 -13.07
N GLU A 171 -18.05 -18.54 -13.29
CA GLU A 171 -17.37 -17.47 -12.58
C GLU A 171 -16.38 -16.79 -13.52
N VAL A 172 -16.42 -15.46 -13.55
CA VAL A 172 -15.39 -14.67 -14.22
C VAL A 172 -14.46 -14.08 -13.18
N VAL A 173 -13.16 -14.18 -13.40
CA VAL A 173 -12.11 -13.55 -12.60
C VAL A 173 -11.28 -12.68 -13.51
N GLY A 174 -11.44 -11.36 -13.41
CA GLY A 174 -10.58 -10.39 -14.10
C GLY A 174 -10.33 -9.16 -13.25
N ASN A 175 -11.37 -8.65 -12.58
CA ASN A 175 -11.22 -7.56 -11.63
C ASN A 175 -10.37 -7.98 -10.43
N ARG A 176 -10.63 -9.17 -9.88
CA ARG A 176 -9.80 -9.75 -8.79
C ARG A 176 -8.38 -10.14 -9.21
N LEU A 177 -8.09 -10.21 -10.52
CA LEU A 177 -6.72 -10.28 -11.05
C LEU A 177 -6.05 -8.89 -11.13
N GLY A 178 -6.68 -7.86 -10.59
CA GLY A 178 -6.20 -6.49 -10.60
C GLY A 178 -6.36 -5.83 -11.96
N LYS A 179 -7.28 -6.29 -12.83
CA LYS A 179 -7.58 -5.67 -14.13
C LYS A 179 -8.82 -4.78 -14.02
N ALA A 180 -8.96 -3.79 -14.89
CA ALA A 180 -10.15 -2.93 -14.89
C ALA A 180 -11.30 -3.52 -15.73
N PHE A 181 -11.33 -4.85 -15.87
CA PHE A 181 -12.35 -5.61 -16.59
C PHE A 181 -13.66 -5.65 -15.78
N ASP A 182 -14.78 -5.45 -16.46
CA ASP A 182 -16.15 -5.46 -15.91
C ASP A 182 -16.97 -6.48 -16.73
N PRO A 183 -16.92 -7.79 -16.39
CA PRO A 183 -17.48 -8.85 -17.20
C PRO A 183 -19.01 -8.94 -17.21
N LEU A 184 -19.56 -9.11 -18.41
CA LEU A 184 -20.95 -9.50 -18.69
C LEU A 184 -20.97 -10.88 -19.33
N VAL A 185 -21.65 -11.83 -18.68
CA VAL A 185 -21.88 -13.17 -19.22
C VAL A 185 -23.32 -13.28 -19.73
N LYS A 186 -23.49 -13.71 -20.99
CA LYS A 186 -24.79 -14.12 -21.54
C LYS A 186 -24.75 -15.57 -21.99
N ILE A 187 -25.78 -16.34 -21.65
CA ILE A 187 -25.92 -17.73 -22.14
C ILE A 187 -27.05 -17.77 -23.15
N PHE A 188 -26.83 -18.43 -24.29
CA PHE A 188 -27.80 -18.63 -25.35
C PHE A 188 -28.09 -20.13 -25.56
N ASP A 189 -29.33 -20.45 -25.92
CA ASP A 189 -29.72 -21.79 -26.38
C ASP A 189 -29.20 -22.08 -27.79
N SER A 190 -29.46 -23.29 -28.29
CA SER A 190 -29.08 -23.72 -29.65
C SER A 190 -29.75 -22.91 -30.77
N ASN A 191 -30.82 -22.16 -30.47
CA ASN A 191 -31.52 -21.28 -31.42
C ASN A 191 -31.05 -19.83 -31.34
N GLY A 192 -30.02 -19.54 -30.53
CA GLY A 192 -29.49 -18.18 -30.33
C GLY A 192 -30.38 -17.30 -29.44
N ARG A 193 -31.31 -17.88 -28.67
CA ARG A 193 -32.12 -17.12 -27.70
C ARG A 193 -31.36 -16.99 -26.39
N SER A 194 -31.29 -15.78 -25.85
CA SER A 194 -30.68 -15.55 -24.54
C SER A 194 -31.52 -16.21 -23.44
N VAL A 195 -30.87 -17.05 -22.64
CA VAL A 195 -31.44 -17.77 -21.50
C VAL A 195 -31.05 -17.08 -20.20
N ILE A 196 -29.83 -16.54 -20.13
CA ILE A 196 -29.28 -15.85 -18.96
C ILE A 196 -28.49 -14.63 -19.39
N GLU A 197 -28.53 -13.61 -18.54
CA GLU A 197 -27.63 -12.47 -18.52
C GLU A 197 -27.22 -12.18 -17.07
N ARG A 198 -25.91 -12.08 -16.83
CA ARG A 198 -25.32 -11.85 -15.52
C ARG A 198 -24.13 -10.90 -15.64
N ASP A 199 -24.19 -9.83 -14.88
CA ASP A 199 -23.12 -8.88 -14.61
C ASP A 199 -22.76 -8.89 -13.11
N ASN A 200 -21.81 -8.03 -12.73
CA ASN A 200 -21.44 -7.62 -11.37
C ASN A 200 -22.13 -8.34 -10.21
N ASP A 201 -21.36 -9.13 -9.47
CA ASP A 201 -21.80 -9.68 -8.19
C ASP A 201 -21.27 -8.86 -7.02
N VAL A 202 -22.18 -8.33 -6.19
CA VAL A 202 -21.81 -7.52 -5.03
C VAL A 202 -20.85 -8.29 -4.10
N GLY A 203 -19.76 -7.67 -3.67
CA GLY A 203 -18.71 -8.33 -2.86
C GLY A 203 -17.62 -9.04 -3.69
N LEU A 204 -17.75 -9.10 -5.02
CA LEU A 204 -16.70 -9.57 -5.94
C LEU A 204 -16.16 -8.44 -6.83
N PHE A 205 -16.22 -7.19 -6.37
CA PHE A 205 -15.89 -6.00 -7.17
C PHE A 205 -16.77 -5.92 -8.43
N PHE A 206 -16.17 -6.00 -9.63
CA PHE A 206 -16.90 -6.11 -10.89
C PHE A 206 -16.99 -7.55 -11.45
N ASP A 207 -16.38 -8.53 -10.79
CA ASP A 207 -16.48 -9.92 -11.23
C ASP A 207 -17.88 -10.51 -10.95
N ASN A 208 -18.23 -11.60 -11.64
CA ASN A 208 -19.50 -12.32 -11.45
C ASN A 208 -19.31 -13.81 -11.17
N ARG A 209 -20.24 -14.42 -10.43
CA ARG A 209 -20.28 -15.84 -10.06
C ARG A 209 -21.73 -16.33 -9.84
N PHE A 210 -22.19 -17.30 -10.61
CA PHE A 210 -23.55 -17.83 -10.50
C PHE A 210 -23.67 -19.32 -10.89
N GLU A 211 -24.73 -19.99 -10.42
CA GLU A 211 -25.12 -21.36 -10.81
C GLU A 211 -26.30 -21.31 -11.80
N HIS A 212 -26.31 -22.19 -12.81
CA HIS A 212 -27.45 -22.42 -13.69
C HIS A 212 -27.73 -23.91 -13.89
N THR A 213 -29.01 -24.28 -13.88
CA THR A 213 -29.48 -25.62 -14.24
C THR A 213 -30.16 -25.60 -15.60
N PHE A 214 -29.53 -26.24 -16.58
CA PHE A 214 -30.03 -26.30 -17.95
C PHE A 214 -31.27 -27.18 -18.04
N LYS A 215 -32.35 -26.67 -18.66
CA LYS A 215 -33.60 -27.44 -18.81
C LYS A 215 -33.53 -28.43 -19.97
N GLU A 216 -32.85 -28.07 -21.03
CA GLU A 216 -32.74 -28.83 -22.27
C GLU A 216 -31.31 -29.30 -22.47
N ALA A 217 -31.15 -30.50 -23.01
CA ALA A 217 -29.85 -31.02 -23.41
C ALA A 217 -29.43 -30.41 -24.75
N GLY A 218 -28.12 -30.43 -25.00
CA GLY A 218 -27.53 -30.00 -26.26
C GLY A 218 -26.68 -28.74 -26.13
N ARG A 219 -26.36 -28.17 -27.28
CA ARG A 219 -25.42 -27.06 -27.38
C ARG A 219 -26.00 -25.77 -26.84
N HIS A 220 -25.23 -25.14 -25.97
CA HIS A 220 -25.47 -23.78 -25.48
C HIS A 220 -24.23 -22.92 -25.75
N TYR A 221 -24.43 -21.61 -25.82
CA TYR A 221 -23.35 -20.66 -26.08
C TYR A 221 -23.19 -19.69 -24.92
N VAL A 222 -21.98 -19.55 -24.42
CA VAL A 222 -21.59 -18.60 -23.38
C VAL A 222 -20.87 -17.45 -24.06
N ARG A 223 -21.39 -16.24 -23.93
CA ARG A 223 -20.79 -15.01 -24.45
C ARG A 223 -20.25 -14.18 -23.29
N LEU A 224 -19.00 -13.77 -23.38
CA LEU A 224 -18.33 -12.89 -22.44
C LEU A 224 -17.97 -11.56 -23.13
N THR A 225 -18.19 -10.44 -22.44
CA THR A 225 -17.85 -9.09 -22.92
C THR A 225 -17.49 -8.19 -21.73
N ASP A 226 -16.63 -7.17 -21.91
CA ASP A 226 -16.60 -6.02 -20.98
C ASP A 226 -17.89 -5.22 -21.16
N THR A 227 -18.64 -4.97 -20.08
CA THR A 227 -19.94 -4.26 -20.10
C THR A 227 -19.87 -2.88 -20.77
N ARG A 228 -18.70 -2.24 -20.73
CA ARG A 228 -18.44 -0.90 -21.27
C ARG A 228 -17.77 -0.95 -22.64
N TYR A 229 -17.41 -2.13 -23.15
CA TYR A 229 -16.61 -2.34 -24.35
C TYR A 229 -15.28 -1.56 -24.35
N HIS A 230 -14.78 -1.18 -23.18
CA HIS A 230 -13.54 -0.40 -23.06
C HIS A 230 -12.34 -1.27 -23.43
N GLY A 231 -12.23 -2.43 -22.78
CA GLY A 231 -11.18 -3.42 -22.99
C GLY A 231 -9.74 -2.91 -22.87
N SER A 232 -8.81 -3.86 -22.86
CA SER A 232 -7.38 -3.65 -23.07
C SER A 232 -6.74 -4.98 -23.43
N ARG A 233 -5.80 -4.97 -24.38
CA ARG A 233 -4.97 -6.15 -24.67
C ARG A 233 -4.18 -6.68 -23.46
N HIS A 234 -4.10 -5.89 -22.38
CA HIS A 234 -3.42 -6.25 -21.12
C HIS A 234 -4.37 -6.80 -20.05
N TRP A 235 -5.67 -6.79 -20.30
CA TRP A 235 -6.68 -7.34 -19.40
C TRP A 235 -6.89 -8.80 -19.74
N THR A 236 -6.28 -9.64 -18.93
CA THR A 236 -6.52 -11.08 -18.97
C THR A 236 -7.65 -11.44 -18.03
N TYR A 237 -8.40 -12.50 -18.37
CA TYR A 237 -9.48 -13.02 -17.54
C TYR A 237 -9.40 -14.54 -17.41
N MET A 238 -10.18 -15.06 -16.47
CA MET A 238 -10.51 -16.46 -16.33
C MET A 238 -12.03 -16.63 -16.35
N LEU A 239 -12.58 -17.45 -17.25
CA LEU A 239 -13.98 -17.89 -17.25
C LEU A 239 -14.03 -19.35 -16.80
N ARG A 240 -14.44 -19.57 -15.55
CA ARG A 240 -14.59 -20.89 -14.93
C ARG A 240 -15.98 -21.44 -15.28
N MET A 241 -16.04 -22.65 -15.82
CA MET A 241 -17.28 -23.34 -16.18
C MET A 241 -17.20 -24.80 -15.75
N GLY A 242 -18.08 -25.20 -14.84
CA GLY A 242 -18.11 -26.59 -14.34
C GLY A 242 -18.90 -26.70 -13.06
N ARG A 243 -18.89 -27.87 -12.41
CA ARG A 243 -19.58 -28.03 -11.14
C ARG A 243 -18.66 -27.63 -9.97
N PHE A 244 -18.90 -26.47 -9.36
CA PHE A 244 -18.23 -25.98 -8.14
C PHE A 244 -19.16 -25.06 -7.34
N PRO A 245 -18.91 -24.76 -6.05
CA PRO A 245 -19.83 -23.96 -5.26
C PRO A 245 -19.93 -22.50 -5.73
N ALA A 246 -21.13 -21.98 -5.96
CA ALA A 246 -21.36 -20.54 -6.16
C ALA A 246 -21.62 -19.81 -4.83
N ALA A 247 -20.64 -19.80 -3.93
CA ALA A 247 -20.68 -19.08 -2.66
C ALA A 247 -19.39 -18.28 -2.42
N ARG A 248 -19.46 -17.18 -1.68
CA ARG A 248 -18.41 -16.17 -1.49
C ARG A 248 -17.90 -16.13 -0.06
N VAL A 249 -18.79 -16.39 0.91
CA VAL A 249 -18.51 -16.24 2.34
C VAL A 249 -18.49 -17.57 3.08
N ALA A 250 -17.59 -17.66 4.07
CA ALA A 250 -17.49 -18.77 5.01
C ALA A 250 -17.56 -18.22 6.43
N ILE A 251 -18.34 -18.86 7.29
CA ILE A 251 -18.51 -18.49 8.70
C ILE A 251 -18.15 -19.68 9.59
N PRO A 252 -17.21 -19.55 10.54
CA PRO A 252 -16.44 -18.35 10.83
C PRO A 252 -15.38 -18.05 9.75
N SER A 253 -15.21 -16.77 9.43
CA SER A 253 -14.13 -16.28 8.56
C SER A 253 -12.77 -16.18 9.28
N THR A 254 -12.74 -16.49 10.58
CA THR A 254 -11.53 -16.67 11.39
C THR A 254 -11.45 -18.09 11.92
N VAL A 255 -10.25 -18.66 11.90
CA VAL A 255 -9.96 -19.98 12.47
C VAL A 255 -8.76 -19.93 13.41
N GLN A 256 -8.56 -20.96 14.23
CA GLN A 256 -7.45 -21.03 15.19
C GLN A 256 -6.35 -21.97 14.67
N ALA A 257 -5.09 -21.56 14.78
CA ALA A 257 -3.96 -22.35 14.29
C ALA A 257 -3.86 -23.70 15.02
N GLY A 258 -3.70 -24.80 14.28
CA GLY A 258 -3.59 -26.15 14.84
C GLY A 258 -4.90 -26.73 15.37
N ALA A 259 -6.03 -26.04 15.17
CA ALA A 259 -7.33 -26.49 15.61
C ALA A 259 -8.14 -27.11 14.46
N HIS A 260 -9.07 -27.97 14.84
CA HIS A 260 -10.13 -28.45 13.96
C HIS A 260 -11.22 -27.38 13.83
N ALA A 261 -11.48 -26.92 12.61
CA ALA A 261 -12.47 -25.89 12.33
C ALA A 261 -13.69 -26.46 11.58
N VAL A 262 -14.87 -25.97 11.91
CA VAL A 262 -16.14 -26.27 11.22
C VAL A 262 -16.62 -24.99 10.54
N LEU A 263 -16.63 -24.99 9.22
CA LEU A 263 -17.08 -23.87 8.39
C LEU A 263 -18.50 -24.10 7.90
N HIS A 264 -19.28 -23.04 7.93
CA HIS A 264 -20.61 -22.90 7.36
C HIS A 264 -20.56 -21.95 6.16
N PHE A 265 -21.42 -22.22 5.17
CA PHE A 265 -21.50 -21.42 3.95
C PHE A 265 -22.95 -21.03 3.73
N PRO A 266 -23.42 -19.87 4.22
CA PRO A 266 -24.84 -19.54 4.23
C PRO A 266 -25.47 -19.56 2.82
N GLU A 267 -24.72 -19.15 1.78
CA GLU A 267 -25.16 -19.23 0.37
C GLU A 267 -25.36 -20.67 -0.16
N LEU A 268 -24.85 -21.69 0.55
CA LEU A 268 -25.02 -23.11 0.20
C LEU A 268 -26.04 -23.84 1.10
N GLY A 269 -26.67 -23.15 2.05
CA GLY A 269 -27.58 -23.75 3.03
C GLY A 269 -26.83 -24.51 4.14
N THR A 270 -27.30 -25.71 4.52
CA THR A 270 -26.81 -26.46 5.71
C THR A 270 -25.45 -27.14 5.51
N GLY A 271 -24.71 -26.81 4.45
CA GLY A 271 -23.41 -27.41 4.15
C GLY A 271 -22.36 -27.02 5.20
N ARG A 272 -21.88 -28.00 5.98
CA ARG A 272 -20.73 -27.84 6.87
C ARG A 272 -19.49 -28.48 6.26
N ARG A 273 -18.33 -27.87 6.50
CA ARG A 273 -17.04 -28.47 6.20
C ARG A 273 -16.09 -28.41 7.37
N GLU A 274 -15.54 -29.57 7.65
CA GLU A 274 -14.50 -29.77 8.64
C GLU A 274 -13.14 -29.64 7.96
N PHE A 275 -12.20 -28.95 8.61
CA PHE A 275 -10.82 -28.93 8.15
C PHE A 275 -9.85 -28.69 9.31
N GLU A 276 -8.68 -29.31 9.21
CA GLU A 276 -7.57 -29.09 10.13
C GLU A 276 -6.78 -27.83 9.72
N VAL A 277 -6.69 -26.87 10.63
CA VAL A 277 -5.97 -25.62 10.37
C VAL A 277 -4.48 -25.85 10.63
N PRO A 278 -3.58 -25.62 9.64
CA PRO A 278 -2.15 -25.83 9.88
C PRO A 278 -1.59 -24.88 10.96
N ALA A 279 -0.84 -25.44 11.90
CA ALA A 279 -0.31 -24.70 13.06
C ALA A 279 0.66 -23.55 12.67
N ASN A 280 1.31 -23.66 11.51
CA ASN A 280 2.25 -22.66 11.00
C ASN A 280 1.58 -21.41 10.39
N LEU A 281 0.25 -21.35 10.35
CA LEU A 281 -0.48 -20.20 9.79
C LEU A 281 -0.88 -19.15 10.84
N GLN A 282 -0.38 -19.20 12.07
CA GLN A 282 -0.76 -18.26 13.12
C GLN A 282 -0.59 -16.79 12.65
N GLY A 283 -1.68 -16.02 12.69
CA GLY A 283 -1.70 -14.61 12.29
C GLY A 283 -1.72 -14.37 10.77
N ALA A 284 -1.75 -15.43 9.97
CA ALA A 284 -1.82 -15.35 8.51
C ALA A 284 -3.26 -15.17 8.01
N ARG A 285 -3.37 -14.71 6.76
CA ARG A 285 -4.59 -14.79 5.94
C ARG A 285 -4.30 -15.70 4.75
N PHE A 286 -5.27 -16.49 4.31
CA PHE A 286 -5.11 -17.45 3.21
C PHE A 286 -6.44 -17.77 2.52
N PHE A 287 -6.39 -18.45 1.37
CA PHE A 287 -7.59 -18.97 0.70
C PHE A 287 -7.86 -20.43 1.08
N PHE A 288 -9.09 -20.73 1.48
CA PHE A 288 -9.63 -22.07 1.64
C PHE A 288 -10.37 -22.49 0.37
N GLY A 289 -10.01 -23.65 -0.18
CA GLY A 289 -10.69 -24.25 -1.33
C GLY A 289 -11.82 -25.16 -0.87
N LEU A 290 -13.07 -24.80 -1.19
CA LEU A 290 -14.25 -25.63 -0.94
C LEU A 290 -14.62 -26.44 -2.18
N ARG A 291 -14.69 -27.76 -2.00
CA ARG A 291 -15.25 -28.70 -2.98
C ARG A 291 -16.38 -29.51 -2.35
N ARG A 292 -17.57 -29.57 -2.97
CA ARG A 292 -18.65 -30.47 -2.54
C ARG A 292 -18.47 -31.85 -3.14
N ASP A 293 -19.21 -32.82 -2.62
CA ASP A 293 -19.20 -34.18 -3.16
C ASP A 293 -19.73 -34.15 -4.60
N GLY A 294 -18.95 -34.72 -5.51
CA GLY A 294 -19.24 -34.71 -6.95
C GLY A 294 -18.99 -33.37 -7.64
N ASP A 295 -18.45 -32.35 -6.95
CA ASP A 295 -17.93 -31.16 -7.63
C ASP A 295 -16.62 -31.48 -8.36
N GLU A 296 -16.37 -30.74 -9.43
CA GLU A 296 -15.24 -30.88 -10.35
C GLU A 296 -14.11 -29.89 -10.05
N GLY A 297 -14.42 -28.77 -9.39
CA GLY A 297 -13.47 -27.76 -8.95
C GLY A 297 -13.85 -27.10 -7.63
N SER A 298 -13.01 -26.18 -7.19
CA SER A 298 -13.11 -25.53 -5.88
C SER A 298 -13.58 -24.08 -5.96
N ALA A 299 -14.39 -23.63 -4.99
CA ALA A 299 -14.60 -22.21 -4.73
C ALA A 299 -13.60 -21.71 -3.68
N TRP A 300 -13.21 -20.44 -3.76
CA TRP A 300 -12.14 -19.88 -2.94
C TRP A 300 -12.70 -18.92 -1.88
N PHE A 301 -12.32 -19.13 -0.62
CA PHE A 301 -12.81 -18.35 0.52
C PHE A 301 -11.63 -17.74 1.28
N PRO A 302 -11.53 -16.41 1.42
CA PRO A 302 -10.52 -15.78 2.26
C PRO A 302 -10.80 -16.06 3.75
N LEU A 303 -9.83 -16.65 4.45
CA LEU A 303 -9.86 -16.88 5.89
C LEU A 303 -8.69 -16.18 6.59
N SER A 304 -8.90 -15.84 7.86
CA SER A 304 -7.82 -15.39 8.77
C SER A 304 -7.54 -16.42 9.85
N VAL A 305 -6.33 -16.40 10.41
CA VAL A 305 -5.98 -17.18 11.59
C VAL A 305 -5.80 -16.27 12.80
N SER A 306 -6.63 -16.45 13.82
CA SER A 306 -6.62 -15.67 15.06
C SER A 306 -6.48 -16.58 16.29
N ARG A 307 -6.04 -15.99 17.42
CA ARG A 307 -6.09 -16.67 18.73
C ARG A 307 -7.41 -16.44 19.46
N LEU A 308 -8.20 -15.46 19.03
CA LEU A 308 -9.49 -15.14 19.62
C LEU A 308 -10.48 -16.29 19.36
N THR A 309 -11.36 -16.54 20.34
CA THR A 309 -12.45 -17.49 20.19
C THR A 309 -13.52 -16.90 19.29
N ASN A 310 -14.18 -17.74 18.50
CA ASN A 310 -15.32 -17.32 17.69
C ASN A 310 -16.61 -17.47 18.51
N ALA A 311 -17.42 -16.41 18.53
CA ALA A 311 -18.80 -16.44 19.00
C ALA A 311 -19.70 -16.31 17.77
N MET A 312 -20.40 -17.40 17.46
CA MET A 312 -21.35 -17.45 16.35
C MET A 312 -22.67 -16.86 16.82
N GLU A 313 -23.36 -16.11 15.96
CA GLU A 313 -24.73 -15.71 16.18
C GLU A 313 -25.64 -16.91 16.43
N SER A 314 -26.74 -16.68 17.15
CA SER A 314 -27.78 -17.67 17.42
C SER A 314 -29.15 -17.05 17.21
N GLU A 315 -29.72 -17.29 16.03
CA GLU A 315 -31.04 -16.78 15.66
C GLU A 315 -32.20 -17.47 16.41
N PRO A 316 -33.32 -16.77 16.70
CA PRO A 316 -33.54 -15.33 16.47
C PRO A 316 -32.81 -14.45 17.50
N ASN A 317 -32.03 -13.47 17.04
CA ASN A 317 -31.33 -12.50 17.88
C ASN A 317 -31.72 -11.03 17.54
N ASN A 318 -32.79 -10.84 16.77
CA ASN A 318 -33.28 -9.56 16.19
C ASN A 318 -33.73 -8.47 17.18
N MET A 319 -33.56 -8.72 18.47
CA MET A 319 -33.93 -7.83 19.55
C MET A 319 -32.90 -7.94 20.67
N GLN A 320 -32.67 -6.84 21.37
CA GLN A 320 -31.74 -6.81 22.50
C GLN A 320 -32.02 -7.90 23.57
N MET A 321 -33.29 -8.26 23.78
CA MET A 321 -33.69 -9.28 24.76
C MET A 321 -33.32 -10.72 24.36
N SER A 322 -33.13 -10.97 23.07
CA SER A 322 -32.71 -12.26 22.49
C SER A 322 -31.25 -12.25 22.04
N ALA A 323 -30.47 -11.26 22.47
CA ALA A 323 -29.09 -11.09 22.03
C ALA A 323 -28.21 -12.33 22.31
N THR A 324 -27.42 -12.70 21.31
CA THR A 324 -26.48 -13.83 21.36
C THR A 324 -25.38 -13.59 22.40
N PRO A 325 -25.21 -14.44 23.41
CA PRO A 325 -24.18 -14.25 24.42
C PRO A 325 -22.77 -14.46 23.85
N ALA A 326 -21.84 -13.55 24.16
CA ALA A 326 -20.45 -13.64 23.77
C ALA A 326 -19.49 -13.32 24.94
N THR A 327 -18.34 -13.99 24.96
CA THR A 327 -17.29 -13.78 25.97
C THR A 327 -16.10 -13.03 25.36
N VAL A 328 -15.82 -11.83 25.86
CA VAL A 328 -14.73 -10.97 25.36
C VAL A 328 -13.39 -11.37 26.00
N PRO A 329 -12.28 -11.45 25.23
CA PRO A 329 -12.15 -11.10 23.82
C PRO A 329 -12.54 -12.22 22.84
N CYS A 330 -13.18 -11.87 21.73
CA CYS A 330 -13.73 -12.81 20.74
C CYS A 330 -13.83 -12.20 19.34
N ASN A 331 -14.03 -13.05 18.33
CA ASN A 331 -14.61 -12.66 17.05
C ASN A 331 -16.10 -12.98 17.08
N LEU A 332 -16.95 -11.96 16.94
CA LEU A 332 -18.37 -12.16 16.69
C LEU A 332 -18.56 -12.47 15.21
N HIS A 333 -19.32 -13.49 14.89
CA HIS A 333 -19.59 -13.93 13.53
C HIS A 333 -21.08 -14.03 13.31
N GLY A 334 -21.53 -13.50 12.18
CA GLY A 334 -22.92 -13.60 11.79
C GLY A 334 -23.17 -13.30 10.33
N SER A 335 -24.45 -13.23 9.97
CA SER A 335 -24.98 -13.00 8.65
C SER A 335 -26.25 -12.16 8.79
N ILE A 336 -26.29 -11.01 8.11
CA ILE A 336 -27.53 -10.23 8.00
C ILE A 336 -28.45 -11.01 7.05
N ASP A 337 -29.28 -11.90 7.58
CA ASP A 337 -29.96 -12.97 6.85
C ASP A 337 -31.04 -12.44 5.88
N GLY A 338 -31.55 -11.25 6.14
CA GLY A 338 -32.53 -10.59 5.30
C GLY A 338 -32.56 -9.05 5.42
N PRO A 339 -33.29 -8.36 4.54
CA PRO A 339 -33.41 -6.91 4.62
C PRO A 339 -33.96 -6.45 5.97
N GLY A 340 -33.29 -5.48 6.59
CA GLY A 340 -33.67 -4.93 7.89
C GLY A 340 -33.32 -5.79 9.10
N ASP A 341 -32.63 -6.91 8.91
CA ASP A 341 -32.15 -7.76 9.97
C ASP A 341 -31.12 -7.04 10.88
N GLU A 342 -31.16 -7.37 12.17
CA GLU A 342 -30.37 -6.72 13.22
C GLU A 342 -29.82 -7.76 14.18
N ASP A 343 -28.53 -8.03 14.11
CA ASP A 343 -27.93 -8.98 15.03
C ASP A 343 -27.55 -8.33 16.35
N TRP A 344 -28.11 -8.84 17.45
CA TRP A 344 -27.75 -8.40 18.79
C TRP A 344 -26.81 -9.39 19.46
N PHE A 345 -25.68 -8.90 19.99
CA PHE A 345 -24.77 -9.65 20.85
C PHE A 345 -24.74 -9.05 22.26
N ALA A 346 -24.75 -9.92 23.26
CA ALA A 346 -24.64 -9.55 24.67
C ALA A 346 -23.29 -9.93 25.25
N MET A 347 -22.63 -9.00 25.93
CA MET A 347 -21.35 -9.22 26.60
C MET A 347 -21.33 -8.57 27.99
N TYR A 348 -20.68 -9.22 28.96
CA TYR A 348 -20.47 -8.64 30.29
C TYR A 348 -19.12 -7.96 30.35
N LEU A 349 -19.10 -6.66 30.67
CA LEU A 349 -17.88 -5.86 30.79
C LEU A 349 -17.75 -5.32 32.21
N ARG A 350 -16.51 -5.06 32.63
CA ARG A 350 -16.18 -4.38 33.89
C ARG A 350 -15.82 -2.93 33.62
N LYS A 351 -16.16 -2.04 34.55
CA LYS A 351 -15.76 -0.64 34.56
C LYS A 351 -14.25 -0.54 34.36
N GLY A 352 -13.85 0.27 33.38
CA GLY A 352 -12.46 0.46 33.02
C GLY A 352 -11.93 -0.54 31.98
N ASP A 353 -12.70 -1.56 31.58
CA ASP A 353 -12.32 -2.40 30.42
C ASP A 353 -12.14 -1.51 29.19
N ARG A 354 -10.95 -1.58 28.58
CA ARG A 354 -10.62 -0.85 27.36
C ARG A 354 -10.70 -1.83 26.20
N LEU A 355 -11.59 -1.60 25.24
CA LEU A 355 -11.86 -2.50 24.13
C LEU A 355 -11.68 -1.80 22.78
N VAL A 356 -11.36 -2.59 21.77
CA VAL A 356 -11.38 -2.21 20.35
C VAL A 356 -12.39 -3.12 19.65
N PHE A 357 -13.27 -2.50 18.88
CA PHE A 357 -14.24 -3.17 18.00
C PHE A 357 -13.84 -2.88 16.56
N ARG A 358 -13.75 -3.90 15.72
CA ARG A 358 -13.41 -3.77 14.29
C ARG A 358 -14.23 -4.75 13.47
N SER A 359 -15.04 -4.26 12.53
CA SER A 359 -15.68 -5.12 11.54
C SER A 359 -14.73 -5.50 10.40
N GLU A 360 -15.02 -6.63 9.77
CA GLU A 360 -14.49 -7.04 8.48
C GLU A 360 -15.59 -7.70 7.65
N THR A 361 -15.85 -7.16 6.46
CA THR A 361 -16.86 -7.69 5.50
C THR A 361 -16.26 -7.88 4.11
N GLN A 362 -15.85 -6.82 3.44
CA GLN A 362 -15.43 -6.87 2.03
C GLN A 362 -14.14 -7.68 1.86
N THR A 363 -13.25 -7.68 2.86
CA THR A 363 -12.05 -8.53 2.88
C THR A 363 -12.34 -10.02 3.06
N ILE A 364 -13.55 -10.39 3.47
CA ILE A 364 -13.99 -11.79 3.58
C ILE A 364 -14.95 -12.21 2.44
N GLY A 365 -15.12 -11.35 1.41
CA GLY A 365 -15.99 -11.60 0.27
C GLY A 365 -17.46 -11.22 0.48
N SER A 366 -17.78 -10.53 1.58
CA SER A 366 -19.14 -10.09 1.90
C SER A 366 -19.45 -8.73 1.26
N PRO A 367 -20.67 -8.53 0.75
CA PRO A 367 -21.16 -7.23 0.28
C PRO A 367 -21.62 -6.31 1.41
N ALA A 368 -21.64 -6.79 2.66
CA ALA A 368 -22.21 -6.03 3.78
C ALA A 368 -21.41 -4.76 4.08
N ASP A 369 -22.14 -3.67 4.32
CA ASP A 369 -21.64 -2.44 4.89
C ASP A 369 -22.31 -2.22 6.24
N LEU A 370 -21.55 -2.19 7.33
CA LEU A 370 -22.10 -2.39 8.68
C LEU A 370 -22.15 -1.11 9.49
N GLU A 371 -23.30 -0.85 10.10
CA GLU A 371 -23.42 0.01 11.27
C GLU A 371 -23.30 -0.84 12.55
N LEU A 372 -22.40 -0.42 13.43
CA LEU A 372 -22.21 -0.99 14.76
C LEU A 372 -22.71 0.00 15.82
N VAL A 373 -23.66 -0.41 16.66
CA VAL A 373 -24.17 0.41 17.78
C VAL A 373 -23.97 -0.33 19.10
N LEU A 374 -23.28 0.29 20.05
CA LEU A 374 -23.01 -0.30 21.36
C LEU A 374 -23.82 0.40 22.46
N PHE A 375 -24.65 -0.38 23.14
CA PHE A 375 -25.44 0.03 24.31
C PHE A 375 -24.78 -0.45 25.61
N GLY A 376 -24.74 0.43 26.61
CA GLY A 376 -24.29 0.13 27.96
C GLY A 376 -25.40 -0.34 28.89
N PRO A 377 -25.09 -0.58 30.18
CA PRO A 377 -26.09 -0.90 31.20
C PRO A 377 -27.18 0.19 31.27
N GLY A 378 -28.45 -0.23 31.30
CA GLY A 378 -29.60 0.69 31.27
C GLY A 378 -29.92 1.24 29.87
N GLU A 379 -29.51 0.56 28.80
CA GLU A 379 -29.89 0.83 27.40
C GLU A 379 -29.39 2.16 26.84
N LYS A 380 -28.35 2.73 27.47
CA LYS A 380 -27.73 3.95 26.97
C LYS A 380 -26.82 3.64 25.78
N GLU A 381 -27.08 4.26 24.62
CA GLU A 381 -26.14 4.25 23.50
C GLU A 381 -24.81 4.92 23.91
N LEU A 382 -23.70 4.22 23.70
CA LEU A 382 -22.35 4.69 24.04
C LEU A 382 -21.53 5.02 22.81
N ARG A 383 -21.71 4.24 21.73
CA ARG A 383 -20.99 4.36 20.47
C ARG A 383 -21.85 3.91 19.29
N ARG A 384 -21.63 4.55 18.15
CA ARG A 384 -22.15 4.23 16.83
C ARG A 384 -21.03 4.43 15.82
N SER A 385 -20.87 3.53 14.85
CA SER A 385 -19.87 3.61 13.79
C SER A 385 -20.35 2.83 12.57
N ASP A 386 -20.33 3.46 11.40
CA ASP A 386 -20.59 2.85 10.08
C ASP A 386 -19.27 2.70 9.30
N ASP A 387 -18.53 3.79 9.13
CA ASP A 387 -17.27 3.81 8.39
C ASP A 387 -16.12 4.46 9.17
N SER A 388 -14.90 4.03 8.87
CA SER A 388 -13.67 4.71 9.24
C SER A 388 -12.91 5.13 7.99
N SER A 389 -13.36 6.21 7.34
CA SER A 389 -12.88 6.67 6.02
C SER A 389 -13.33 5.74 4.88
N PHE A 390 -12.44 4.89 4.36
CA PHE A 390 -12.76 3.90 3.31
C PHE A 390 -12.72 2.46 3.84
N ASP A 391 -12.50 2.31 5.14
CA ASP A 391 -12.40 1.04 5.85
C ASP A 391 -13.67 0.79 6.66
N ASP A 392 -14.00 -0.49 6.84
CA ASP A 392 -15.14 -0.98 7.64
C ASP A 392 -15.15 -0.40 9.08
N ALA A 393 -16.35 -0.32 9.68
CA ALA A 393 -16.61 0.20 11.02
C ALA A 393 -15.58 -0.19 12.11
N LYS A 394 -15.13 0.81 12.88
CA LYS A 394 -14.19 0.60 13.99
C LYS A 394 -14.34 1.67 15.07
N PHE A 395 -14.37 1.25 16.32
CA PHE A 395 -14.34 2.19 17.45
C PHE A 395 -13.63 1.60 18.69
N THR A 396 -13.39 2.47 19.67
CA THR A 396 -12.85 2.07 20.98
C THR A 396 -13.82 2.43 22.11
N LEU A 397 -13.84 1.61 23.15
CA LEU A 397 -14.64 1.79 24.36
C LEU A 397 -13.75 1.73 25.60
N THR A 398 -13.96 2.63 26.55
CA THR A 398 -13.62 2.37 27.96
C THR A 398 -14.94 2.21 28.72
N ALA A 399 -15.22 1.02 29.24
CA ALA A 399 -16.49 0.70 29.85
C ALA A 399 -16.75 1.61 31.08
N PRO A 400 -17.81 2.44 31.10
CA PRO A 400 -18.05 3.38 32.21
C PRO A 400 -18.55 2.73 33.50
N ALA A 401 -19.10 1.52 33.43
CA ALA A 401 -19.68 0.80 34.56
C ALA A 401 -19.54 -0.72 34.36
N ASP A 402 -19.68 -1.49 35.44
CA ASP A 402 -19.86 -2.93 35.36
C ASP A 402 -21.26 -3.23 34.80
N GLY A 403 -21.39 -4.27 33.99
CA GLY A 403 -22.70 -4.79 33.63
C GLY A 403 -22.76 -5.43 32.25
N LYS A 404 -24.00 -5.69 31.83
CA LYS A 404 -24.33 -6.23 30.51
C LYS A 404 -24.36 -5.11 29.48
N TYR A 405 -23.59 -5.27 28.41
CA TYR A 405 -23.56 -4.42 27.22
C TYR A 405 -24.16 -5.18 26.05
N HIS A 406 -24.75 -4.45 25.11
CA HIS A 406 -25.32 -5.03 23.89
C HIS A 406 -24.73 -4.35 22.67
N LEU A 407 -24.15 -5.12 21.76
CA LEU A 407 -23.73 -4.66 20.45
C LEU A 407 -24.82 -5.04 19.45
N GLN A 408 -25.38 -4.04 18.79
CA GLN A 408 -26.22 -4.21 17.61
C GLN A 408 -25.34 -4.11 16.37
N VAL A 409 -25.52 -5.05 15.45
CA VAL A 409 -24.87 -5.09 14.13
C VAL A 409 -25.97 -5.06 13.09
N SER A 410 -25.91 -4.11 12.15
CA SER A 410 -26.91 -3.98 11.09
C SER A 410 -26.27 -3.48 9.80
N GLU A 411 -26.90 -3.74 8.67
CA GLU A 411 -26.46 -3.21 7.37
C GLU A 411 -26.94 -1.76 7.18
N VAL A 412 -26.04 -0.86 6.77
CA VAL A 412 -26.26 0.61 6.74
C VAL A 412 -27.47 1.01 5.89
N VAL A 413 -27.66 0.35 4.74
CA VAL A 413 -28.79 0.60 3.83
C VAL A 413 -29.89 -0.47 3.95
N ARG A 414 -29.87 -1.24 5.05
CA ARG A 414 -30.87 -2.26 5.42
C ARG A 414 -31.02 -3.38 4.40
N LYS A 415 -29.98 -3.68 3.63
CA LYS A 415 -29.92 -4.90 2.80
C LYS A 415 -29.56 -6.11 3.66
N GLY A 416 -29.78 -7.30 3.11
CA GLY A 416 -29.40 -8.55 3.74
C GLY A 416 -29.62 -9.72 2.78
N GLY A 417 -29.17 -10.89 3.21
CA GLY A 417 -29.20 -12.14 2.49
C GLY A 417 -28.00 -13.01 2.85
N PRO A 418 -27.96 -14.26 2.39
CA PRO A 418 -26.94 -15.24 2.79
C PRO A 418 -25.48 -14.86 2.43
N ALA A 419 -25.28 -13.87 1.56
CA ALA A 419 -23.94 -13.35 1.26
C ALA A 419 -23.44 -12.31 2.28
N TYR A 420 -24.33 -11.69 3.07
CA TYR A 420 -24.06 -10.55 3.97
C TYR A 420 -23.44 -11.00 5.31
N ALA A 421 -22.49 -11.92 5.23
CA ALA A 421 -21.73 -12.39 6.39
C ALA A 421 -20.81 -11.30 6.93
N TYR A 422 -20.49 -11.37 8.21
CA TYR A 422 -19.54 -10.47 8.82
C TYR A 422 -18.72 -11.12 9.93
N ARG A 423 -17.68 -10.38 10.31
CA ARG A 423 -16.97 -10.60 11.56
C ARG A 423 -16.79 -9.26 12.27
N VAL A 424 -17.05 -9.22 13.57
CA VAL A 424 -16.65 -8.11 14.45
C VAL A 424 -15.63 -8.63 15.46
N GLU A 425 -14.38 -8.22 15.30
CA GLU A 425 -13.33 -8.48 16.28
C GLU A 425 -13.54 -7.58 17.51
N VAL A 426 -13.69 -8.19 18.69
CA VAL A 426 -13.82 -7.50 19.98
C VAL A 426 -12.65 -7.91 20.86
N GLN A 427 -11.64 -7.04 20.94
CA GLN A 427 -10.41 -7.33 21.69
C GLN A 427 -10.21 -6.33 22.81
N ARG A 428 -9.64 -6.79 23.93
CA ARG A 428 -9.06 -5.88 24.92
C ARG A 428 -7.97 -5.04 24.27
N ARG A 429 -8.00 -3.73 24.49
CA ARG A 429 -6.96 -2.81 24.08
C ARG A 429 -5.68 -3.21 24.81
N GLN A 430 -4.78 -3.81 24.05
CA GLN A 430 -3.48 -4.26 24.51
C GLN A 430 -2.39 -3.47 23.80
N PRO A 431 -1.18 -3.42 24.37
CA PRO A 431 -0.02 -2.92 23.67
C PRO A 431 0.13 -3.63 22.31
N ALA A 432 0.16 -2.86 21.24
CA ALA A 432 0.19 -3.39 19.87
C ALA A 432 1.09 -2.56 18.97
N LEU A 433 1.65 -3.22 17.96
CA LEU A 433 2.48 -2.62 16.93
C LEU A 433 1.80 -2.77 15.57
N GLN A 434 1.98 -1.79 14.70
CA GLN A 434 1.67 -1.91 13.27
C GLN A 434 2.87 -1.39 12.50
N LEU A 435 3.53 -2.28 11.75
CA LEU A 435 4.70 -1.97 10.96
C LEU A 435 4.30 -1.90 9.49
N THR A 436 4.75 -0.88 8.77
CA THR A 436 4.48 -0.69 7.33
C THR A 436 5.76 -0.42 6.57
N SER A 437 5.89 -1.02 5.39
CA SER A 437 6.92 -0.74 4.40
C SER A 437 6.26 -0.27 3.10
N GLN A 438 6.72 0.86 2.57
CA GLN A 438 6.32 1.31 1.22
C GLN A 438 7.08 0.56 0.12
N ILE A 439 8.07 -0.26 0.48
CA ILE A 439 8.91 -1.02 -0.43
C ILE A 439 8.47 -2.48 -0.40
N GLY A 440 7.93 -2.97 -1.51
CA GLY A 440 7.54 -4.38 -1.71
C GLY A 440 8.50 -5.19 -2.58
N ARG A 441 9.53 -4.56 -3.15
CA ARG A 441 10.59 -5.22 -3.94
C ARG A 441 11.92 -4.51 -3.78
N LEU A 442 13.03 -5.26 -3.79
CA LEU A 442 14.39 -4.74 -3.75
C LEU A 442 15.33 -5.53 -4.65
N ALA A 443 16.26 -4.84 -5.30
CA ALA A 443 17.37 -5.42 -6.03
C ALA A 443 18.67 -4.98 -5.38
N ILE A 444 19.45 -5.92 -4.85
CA ILE A 444 20.61 -5.62 -4.01
C ILE A 444 21.83 -6.38 -4.52
N PRO A 445 22.81 -5.68 -5.12
CA PRO A 445 24.13 -6.25 -5.37
C PRO A 445 24.78 -6.74 -4.07
N ARG A 446 25.41 -7.90 -4.12
CA ARG A 446 26.25 -8.41 -3.02
C ARG A 446 27.28 -7.36 -2.58
N GLY A 447 27.51 -7.30 -1.27
CA GLY A 447 28.41 -6.32 -0.65
C GLY A 447 27.81 -4.92 -0.48
N THR A 448 26.53 -4.72 -0.81
CA THR A 448 25.89 -3.40 -0.79
C THR A 448 24.60 -3.40 0.05
N ARG A 449 23.83 -2.30 -0.07
CA ARG A 449 22.55 -2.13 0.63
C ARG A 449 21.58 -1.30 -0.18
N GLN A 450 20.29 -1.48 0.08
CA GLN A 450 19.21 -0.61 -0.41
C GLN A 450 18.34 -0.09 0.74
N PRO A 451 17.78 1.13 0.65
CA PRO A 451 16.90 1.68 1.67
C PRO A 451 15.65 0.83 1.86
N LEU A 452 15.27 0.60 3.10
CA LEU A 452 14.04 -0.08 3.50
C LEU A 452 13.39 0.74 4.62
N PRO A 453 12.78 1.89 4.30
CA PRO A 453 12.16 2.71 5.33
C PRO A 453 10.95 2.00 5.93
N LEU A 454 10.84 2.08 7.25
CA LEU A 454 9.76 1.46 8.01
C LEU A 454 9.05 2.51 8.85
N THR A 455 7.73 2.45 8.86
CA THR A 455 6.87 3.26 9.74
C THR A 455 6.20 2.35 10.74
N LEU A 456 6.19 2.79 12.00
CA LEU A 456 5.66 2.06 13.14
C LEU A 456 4.56 2.90 13.80
N ALA A 457 3.34 2.36 13.84
CA ALA A 457 2.31 2.86 14.74
C ALA A 457 2.29 2.00 16.01
N ARG A 458 2.17 2.67 17.15
CA ARG A 458 2.16 2.07 18.49
C ARG A 458 0.80 2.32 19.12
N THR A 459 0.21 1.30 19.73
CA THR A 459 -0.95 1.44 20.61
C THR A 459 -0.52 0.98 21.99
N ASP A 460 -0.62 1.83 23.01
CA ASP A 460 -0.26 1.51 24.41
C ASP A 460 1.13 0.85 24.62
N PHE A 461 2.06 1.04 23.69
CA PHE A 461 3.39 0.44 23.73
C PHE A 461 4.47 1.54 23.67
N GLY A 462 5.19 1.74 24.78
CA GLY A 462 6.17 2.82 24.91
C GLY A 462 7.64 2.41 24.74
N GLY A 463 7.97 1.12 24.80
CA GLY A 463 9.36 0.65 24.80
C GLY A 463 10.02 0.57 23.42
N PRO A 464 11.28 0.17 23.36
CA PRO A 464 11.98 -0.10 22.11
C PRO A 464 11.35 -1.29 21.37
N VAL A 465 11.51 -1.32 20.06
CA VAL A 465 11.04 -2.42 19.18
C VAL A 465 12.23 -3.00 18.44
N ILE A 466 12.42 -4.31 18.56
CA ILE A 466 13.42 -5.07 17.83
C ILE A 466 12.87 -5.49 16.47
N LEU A 467 13.68 -5.31 15.43
CA LEU A 467 13.40 -5.71 14.06
C LEU A 467 14.21 -6.95 13.70
N SER A 468 13.57 -7.93 13.08
CA SER A 468 14.21 -9.14 12.57
C SER A 468 13.69 -9.51 11.19
N LEU A 469 14.49 -10.20 10.40
CA LEU A 469 14.07 -10.75 9.10
C LEU A 469 13.53 -12.17 9.26
N VAL A 470 12.45 -12.47 8.54
CA VAL A 470 11.90 -13.83 8.38
C VAL A 470 12.07 -14.21 6.91
N GLY A 471 12.60 -15.42 6.66
CA GLY A 471 12.82 -15.94 5.29
C GLY A 471 14.07 -15.40 4.59
N ALA A 472 14.88 -14.57 5.24
CA ALA A 472 16.13 -14.07 4.68
C ALA A 472 17.22 -15.17 4.62
N PRO A 473 18.02 -15.24 3.54
CA PRO A 473 19.18 -16.12 3.47
C PRO A 473 20.31 -15.65 4.40
N THR A 474 21.26 -16.54 4.67
CA THR A 474 22.51 -16.19 5.36
C THR A 474 23.23 -15.05 4.63
N GLY A 475 23.66 -14.03 5.38
CA GLY A 475 24.33 -12.83 4.86
C GLY A 475 23.41 -11.66 4.49
N MET A 476 22.08 -11.81 4.66
CA MET A 476 21.12 -10.72 4.49
C MET A 476 20.65 -10.20 5.84
N THR A 477 20.84 -8.90 6.12
CA THR A 477 20.56 -8.30 7.43
C THR A 477 19.91 -6.92 7.32
N LEU A 478 19.31 -6.44 8.41
CA LEU A 478 18.86 -5.06 8.55
C LEU A 478 20.00 -4.21 9.12
N ARG A 479 20.20 -3.00 8.59
CA ARG A 479 21.20 -2.07 9.14
C ARG A 479 20.87 -1.67 10.58
N GLU A 480 19.62 -1.27 10.80
CA GLU A 480 19.08 -0.99 12.13
C GLU A 480 18.19 -2.16 12.58
N THR A 481 18.51 -2.76 13.71
CA THR A 481 17.71 -3.85 14.29
C THR A 481 16.81 -3.36 15.43
N THR A 482 16.79 -2.06 15.71
CA THR A 482 15.99 -1.48 16.80
C THR A 482 15.37 -0.15 16.38
N ILE A 483 14.08 0.02 16.67
CA ILE A 483 13.41 1.33 16.70
C ILE A 483 13.36 1.77 18.17
N PRO A 484 14.05 2.86 18.55
CA PRO A 484 14.07 3.34 19.93
C PRO A 484 12.67 3.63 20.50
N ALA A 485 12.58 3.68 21.82
CA ALA A 485 11.38 4.15 22.51
C ALA A 485 11.03 5.58 22.06
N GLY A 486 9.74 5.85 21.82
CA GLY A 486 9.26 7.15 21.33
C GLY A 486 9.40 7.38 19.82
N GLU A 487 10.22 6.60 19.12
CA GLU A 487 10.38 6.70 17.67
C GLU A 487 9.34 5.84 16.93
N ASN A 488 8.78 6.42 15.86
CA ASN A 488 7.70 5.85 15.05
C ASN A 488 8.10 5.64 13.57
N ALA A 489 9.34 5.91 13.22
CA ALA A 489 9.88 5.62 11.91
C ALA A 489 11.37 5.32 12.01
N VAL A 490 11.88 4.53 11.08
CA VAL A 490 13.32 4.30 10.94
C VAL A 490 13.70 4.33 9.46
N THR A 491 14.69 5.15 9.13
CA THR A 491 15.33 5.11 7.80
C THR A 491 16.32 3.94 7.80
N ASN A 492 15.79 2.73 7.63
CA ASN A 492 16.57 1.50 7.64
C ASN A 492 17.10 1.16 6.24
N ALA A 493 17.91 0.10 6.14
CA ALA A 493 18.37 -0.49 4.90
C ALA A 493 18.46 -2.01 5.03
N LEU A 494 18.20 -2.71 3.93
CA LEU A 494 18.53 -4.13 3.79
C LEU A 494 19.96 -4.23 3.24
N VAL A 495 20.82 -4.96 3.95
CA VAL A 495 22.24 -5.15 3.64
C VAL A 495 22.43 -6.59 3.17
N VAL A 496 23.26 -6.78 2.15
CA VAL A 496 23.60 -8.10 1.61
C VAL A 496 25.12 -8.27 1.59
N ASP A 497 25.62 -9.25 2.31
CA ASP A 497 27.05 -9.54 2.40
C ASP A 497 27.60 -10.09 1.06
N PRO A 498 28.91 -9.93 0.76
CA PRO A 498 29.53 -10.43 -0.46
C PRO A 498 29.36 -11.94 -0.71
N ALA A 499 29.24 -12.73 0.37
CA ALA A 499 29.11 -14.18 0.30
C ALA A 499 27.66 -14.67 0.12
N THR A 500 26.66 -13.78 0.17
CA THR A 500 25.25 -14.16 0.04
C THR A 500 24.99 -14.71 -1.37
N PRO A 501 24.35 -15.88 -1.53
CA PRO A 501 24.09 -16.44 -2.85
C PRO A 501 23.20 -15.53 -3.70
N VAL A 502 23.58 -15.33 -4.97
CA VAL A 502 22.74 -14.67 -5.98
C VAL A 502 21.46 -15.49 -6.16
N GLY A 503 20.33 -14.80 -6.23
CA GLY A 503 19.03 -15.47 -6.33
C GLY A 503 17.88 -14.59 -5.90
N VAL A 504 16.69 -15.17 -5.95
CA VAL A 504 15.43 -14.52 -5.59
C VAL A 504 14.96 -15.06 -4.25
N TYR A 505 14.59 -14.17 -3.34
CA TYR A 505 14.18 -14.47 -1.98
C TYR A 505 12.88 -13.75 -1.61
N THR A 506 12.13 -14.36 -0.69
CA THR A 506 10.96 -13.75 -0.05
C THR A 506 11.31 -13.43 1.39
N VAL A 507 11.30 -12.15 1.75
CA VAL A 507 11.58 -11.72 3.12
C VAL A 507 10.40 -10.99 3.73
N GLN A 508 10.30 -11.08 5.05
CA GLN A 508 9.39 -10.27 5.85
C GLN A 508 10.17 -9.58 6.96
N VAL A 509 9.71 -8.40 7.36
CA VAL A 509 10.28 -7.70 8.53
C VAL A 509 9.32 -7.90 9.70
N LYS A 510 9.79 -8.56 10.75
CA LYS A 510 9.07 -8.71 12.01
C LYS A 510 9.53 -7.64 12.99
N ALA A 511 8.58 -6.95 13.60
CA ALA A 511 8.76 -6.11 14.78
C ALA A 511 8.33 -6.89 16.02
N SER A 512 9.14 -6.85 17.08
CA SER A 512 8.83 -7.44 18.38
C SER A 512 9.28 -6.48 19.49
N GLY A 513 8.45 -6.25 20.49
CA GLY A 513 8.80 -5.38 21.61
C GLY A 513 8.26 -5.91 22.93
N THR A 514 9.02 -5.69 24.00
CA THR A 514 8.64 -5.99 25.38
C THR A 514 8.83 -4.76 26.25
N THR A 515 7.83 -4.39 27.05
CA THR A 515 7.89 -3.28 28.01
C THR A 515 7.18 -3.70 29.31
N GLY A 516 7.93 -3.85 30.40
CA GLY A 516 7.40 -4.50 31.61
C GLY A 516 6.88 -5.90 31.26
N ASP A 517 5.64 -6.20 31.67
CA ASP A 517 4.98 -7.48 31.38
C ASP A 517 4.27 -7.52 30.01
N SER A 518 4.35 -6.42 29.22
CA SER A 518 3.64 -6.31 27.94
C SER A 518 4.53 -6.68 26.77
N THR A 519 4.06 -7.58 25.90
CA THR A 519 4.70 -7.95 24.64
C THR A 519 3.82 -7.59 23.45
N ALA A 520 4.42 -7.10 22.35
CA ALA A 520 3.71 -6.82 21.11
C ALA A 520 4.55 -7.24 19.89
N GLU A 521 3.90 -7.80 18.87
CA GLU A 521 4.54 -8.22 17.62
C GLU A 521 3.76 -7.73 16.40
N ALA A 522 4.45 -7.50 15.29
CA ALA A 522 3.86 -7.19 14.00
C ALA A 522 4.75 -7.66 12.84
N ILE A 523 4.15 -7.96 11.70
CA ILE A 523 4.86 -8.09 10.43
C ILE A 523 4.64 -6.83 9.60
N ALA A 524 5.69 -6.34 8.93
CA ALA A 524 5.61 -5.21 8.03
C ALA A 524 4.64 -5.49 6.89
N ARG A 525 3.61 -4.65 6.76
CA ARG A 525 2.72 -4.68 5.59
C ARG A 525 3.39 -4.01 4.41
N THR A 526 3.35 -4.67 3.26
CA THR A 526 3.73 -4.15 1.95
C THR A 526 2.43 -4.02 1.16
N LEU A 527 2.05 -2.79 0.78
CA LEU A 527 0.85 -2.54 -0.04
C LEU A 527 1.32 -2.26 -1.48
N PRO A 528 1.81 -3.27 -2.23
CA PRO A 528 2.30 -3.03 -3.57
C PRO A 528 1.14 -2.64 -4.48
N LEU A 529 1.37 -1.67 -5.35
CA LEU A 529 0.41 -1.26 -6.36
C LEU A 529 0.51 -2.20 -7.57
N ILE A 530 -0.63 -2.66 -8.10
CA ILE A 530 -0.66 -3.54 -9.28
C ILE A 530 -0.58 -2.68 -10.55
N ASP A 531 -1.53 -1.76 -10.75
CA ASP A 531 -1.61 -0.92 -11.96
C ASP A 531 -1.74 0.59 -11.68
N ARG A 532 -1.96 0.98 -10.41
CA ARG A 532 -2.14 2.38 -9.96
C ARG A 532 -3.28 3.13 -10.67
N ASN A 533 -4.25 2.44 -11.26
CA ASN A 533 -5.32 3.12 -11.97
C ASN A 533 -6.24 3.85 -10.97
N PRO A 534 -6.31 5.19 -10.99
CA PRO A 534 -7.09 5.89 -9.99
C PRO A 534 -8.58 5.94 -10.37
N THR A 535 -9.47 5.91 -9.38
CA THR A 535 -10.92 6.10 -9.50
C THR A 535 -11.35 7.48 -9.01
N GLY A 536 -12.51 7.92 -9.47
CA GLY A 536 -13.14 9.18 -9.06
C GLY A 536 -12.55 10.42 -9.75
N ARG A 537 -13.18 11.57 -9.46
CA ARG A 537 -12.69 12.91 -9.81
C ARG A 537 -12.92 13.84 -8.62
N GLY A 538 -11.88 14.54 -8.17
CA GLY A 538 -11.98 15.60 -7.17
C GLY A 538 -12.77 16.79 -7.72
N PRO A 539 -13.01 17.83 -6.90
CA PRO A 539 -13.81 19.00 -7.29
C PRO A 539 -13.26 19.76 -8.52
N HIS A 540 -12.05 19.45 -8.96
CA HIS A 540 -11.40 20.00 -10.16
C HIS A 540 -11.16 18.96 -11.27
N GLY A 541 -11.76 17.77 -11.19
CA GLY A 541 -11.67 16.74 -12.25
C GLY A 541 -10.54 15.71 -12.09
N GLU A 542 -9.77 15.77 -11.00
CA GLU A 542 -8.56 14.98 -10.73
C GLU A 542 -8.86 13.62 -10.10
N ALA A 543 -8.32 12.50 -10.58
CA ALA A 543 -8.53 11.20 -9.94
C ALA A 543 -7.85 11.11 -8.55
N PHE A 544 -8.58 10.68 -7.52
CA PHE A 544 -8.18 10.85 -6.12
C PHE A 544 -8.17 9.54 -5.30
N GLU A 545 -8.71 8.44 -5.83
CA GLU A 545 -8.75 7.16 -5.12
C GLU A 545 -8.10 6.05 -5.94
N LEU A 546 -7.70 4.96 -5.28
CA LEU A 546 -7.36 3.72 -5.97
C LEU A 546 -8.63 2.92 -6.24
N ARG A 547 -8.64 2.10 -7.30
CA ARG A 547 -9.71 1.12 -7.51
C ARG A 547 -9.83 0.21 -6.29
N GLU A 548 -11.03 -0.30 -6.07
CA GLU A 548 -11.34 -1.09 -4.89
C GLU A 548 -10.48 -2.36 -4.78
N ASP A 549 -10.24 -3.04 -5.90
CA ASP A 549 -9.35 -4.20 -6.05
C ASP A 549 -7.88 -3.89 -5.74
N GLN A 550 -7.48 -2.61 -5.80
CA GLN A 550 -6.14 -2.14 -5.42
C GLN A 550 -6.05 -1.78 -3.93
N ARG A 551 -7.18 -1.42 -3.29
CA ARG A 551 -7.25 -1.20 -1.83
C ARG A 551 -7.28 -2.51 -1.06
N ARG A 552 -7.87 -3.55 -1.66
CA ARG A 552 -8.13 -4.86 -1.04
C ARG A 552 -7.37 -5.98 -1.75
N LEU A 553 -6.04 -5.94 -1.61
CA LEU A 553 -5.15 -6.94 -2.23
C LEU A 553 -5.36 -8.34 -1.64
N PRO A 554 -5.09 -9.40 -2.42
CA PRO A 554 -5.14 -10.77 -1.93
C PRO A 554 -4.26 -10.97 -0.68
N PRO A 555 -4.70 -11.78 0.29
CA PRO A 555 -3.95 -12.13 1.49
C PRO A 555 -2.47 -12.48 1.29
N SER A 556 -2.16 -13.16 0.19
CA SER A 556 -0.83 -13.64 -0.18
C SER A 556 0.19 -12.53 -0.44
N LEU A 557 -0.25 -11.29 -0.67
CA LEU A 557 0.60 -10.19 -1.14
C LEU A 557 0.88 -9.10 -0.09
N LEU A 558 0.24 -9.17 1.08
CA LEU A 558 0.14 -8.03 2.01
C LEU A 558 1.38 -7.76 2.89
N ASP A 559 2.32 -8.69 2.98
CA ASP A 559 3.38 -8.66 4.01
C ASP A 559 4.71 -9.28 3.54
N ARG A 560 4.88 -9.41 2.22
CA ARG A 560 6.06 -10.01 1.57
C ARG A 560 6.85 -8.93 0.82
N ILE A 561 8.17 -8.96 0.98
CA ILE A 561 9.12 -8.18 0.19
C ILE A 561 9.88 -9.15 -0.72
N ALA A 562 9.77 -8.95 -2.03
CA ALA A 562 10.59 -9.68 -2.99
C ALA A 562 12.01 -9.10 -3.02
N VAL A 563 13.04 -9.93 -2.87
CA VAL A 563 14.43 -9.48 -2.93
C VAL A 563 15.18 -10.29 -3.98
N VAL A 564 15.77 -9.62 -4.96
CA VAL A 564 16.78 -10.23 -5.83
C VAL A 564 18.17 -9.82 -5.34
N VAL A 565 18.97 -10.82 -4.94
CA VAL A 565 20.40 -10.65 -4.68
C VAL A 565 21.11 -10.76 -6.01
N LEU A 566 21.83 -9.70 -6.37
CA LEU A 566 22.53 -9.56 -7.64
C LEU A 566 24.04 -9.77 -7.47
N PRO A 567 24.79 -10.10 -8.54
CA PRO A 567 26.25 -10.02 -8.53
C PRO A 567 26.77 -8.67 -8.01
N GLU A 568 28.00 -8.67 -7.50
CA GLU A 568 28.67 -7.49 -6.93
C GLU A 568 28.56 -6.24 -7.81
N SER A 569 28.47 -5.08 -7.18
CA SER A 569 28.40 -3.79 -7.87
C SER A 569 29.80 -3.31 -8.25
N PRO A 570 30.03 -2.76 -9.46
CA PRO A 570 31.29 -2.14 -9.84
C PRO A 570 31.53 -0.78 -9.19
N TYR A 571 30.57 -0.26 -8.44
CA TYR A 571 30.70 0.99 -7.71
C TYR A 571 29.87 0.96 -6.43
N ASP A 572 30.23 1.81 -5.49
CA ASP A 572 29.38 2.22 -4.39
C ASP A 572 29.44 3.75 -4.24
N PHE A 573 28.51 4.36 -3.52
CA PHE A 573 28.59 5.75 -3.16
C PHE A 573 27.94 6.06 -1.81
N GLU A 574 28.42 7.14 -1.21
CA GLU A 574 27.86 7.75 -0.02
C GLU A 574 27.50 9.21 -0.29
N VAL A 575 26.49 9.69 0.43
CA VAL A 575 26.11 11.10 0.44
C VAL A 575 26.38 11.74 1.79
N MET A 576 26.91 12.97 1.74
CA MET A 576 27.21 13.79 2.90
C MET A 576 26.89 15.28 2.62
N PRO A 577 26.33 16.01 3.59
CA PRO A 577 25.83 15.55 4.88
C PRO A 577 24.55 14.71 4.76
N LYS A 578 24.16 14.02 5.84
CA LYS A 578 22.86 13.31 5.90
C LYS A 578 21.66 14.25 6.08
N LEU A 579 21.89 15.51 6.42
CA LEU A 579 20.90 16.59 6.47
C LEU A 579 21.43 17.78 5.67
N VAL A 580 20.73 18.17 4.60
CA VAL A 580 20.99 19.38 3.83
C VAL A 580 19.95 20.43 4.20
N THR A 581 20.39 21.57 4.70
CA THR A 581 19.51 22.73 4.91
C THR A 581 19.54 23.61 3.67
N LEU A 582 18.40 23.79 3.02
CA LEU A 582 18.23 24.59 1.81
C LEU A 582 17.47 25.89 2.12
N PRO A 583 18.16 27.04 2.16
CA PRO A 583 17.50 28.32 2.28
C PRO A 583 16.59 28.60 1.08
N ARG A 584 15.41 29.20 1.31
CA ARG A 584 14.54 29.67 0.23
C ARG A 584 15.25 30.72 -0.63
N TYR A 585 15.08 30.58 -1.95
CA TYR A 585 15.66 31.44 -3.00
C TYR A 585 17.18 31.37 -3.17
N VAL A 586 17.83 30.40 -2.54
CA VAL A 586 19.28 30.18 -2.63
C VAL A 586 19.55 28.73 -2.98
N HIS A 587 20.83 28.35 -2.98
CA HIS A 587 21.27 26.99 -3.22
C HIS A 587 21.88 26.36 -1.97
N ALA A 588 21.92 25.03 -1.95
CA ALA A 588 22.69 24.23 -1.01
C ALA A 588 23.36 23.09 -1.76
N ASP A 589 24.53 22.69 -1.29
CA ASP A 589 25.34 21.66 -1.91
C ASP A 589 25.23 20.34 -1.15
N LEU A 590 25.11 19.24 -1.90
CA LEU A 590 25.21 17.88 -1.40
C LEU A 590 26.43 17.22 -2.02
N GLN A 591 27.33 16.69 -1.20
CA GLN A 591 28.50 15.95 -1.68
C GLN A 591 28.17 14.47 -1.86
N ILE A 592 28.60 13.92 -2.99
CA ILE A 592 28.43 12.51 -3.37
C ILE A 592 29.82 11.94 -3.57
N GLN A 593 30.25 11.08 -2.64
CA GLN A 593 31.51 10.37 -2.72
C GLN A 593 31.29 9.00 -3.34
N THR A 594 31.86 8.79 -4.52
CA THR A 594 31.76 7.54 -5.27
C THR A 594 33.04 6.74 -5.12
N GLN A 595 32.92 5.43 -5.00
CA GLN A 595 34.03 4.47 -5.03
C GLN A 595 33.81 3.57 -6.23
N LEU A 596 34.77 3.54 -7.16
CA LEU A 596 34.73 2.66 -8.33
C LEU A 596 35.58 1.42 -8.08
N GLY A 597 35.11 0.28 -8.57
CA GLY A 597 35.84 -0.97 -8.55
C GLY A 597 37.05 -0.94 -9.48
N PRO A 598 38.06 -1.78 -9.23
CA PRO A 598 39.36 -1.73 -9.93
C PRO A 598 39.29 -1.98 -11.44
N HIS A 599 38.18 -2.52 -11.95
CA HIS A 599 37.97 -2.86 -13.36
C HIS A 599 36.80 -2.11 -13.99
N PHE A 600 36.31 -1.05 -13.34
CA PHE A 600 35.20 -0.26 -13.84
C PHE A 600 35.66 1.13 -14.30
N GLU A 601 35.47 1.40 -15.60
CA GLU A 601 35.86 2.66 -16.24
C GLU A 601 34.65 3.53 -16.65
N GLY A 602 33.42 3.02 -16.50
CA GLY A 602 32.21 3.71 -16.89
C GLY A 602 31.84 4.88 -15.96
N PRO A 603 30.96 5.81 -16.41
CA PRO A 603 30.44 6.85 -15.54
C PRO A 603 29.35 6.32 -14.60
N VAL A 604 29.20 6.96 -13.45
CA VAL A 604 28.04 6.81 -12.56
C VAL A 604 27.18 8.06 -12.65
N SER A 605 25.94 7.91 -13.10
CA SER A 605 24.95 8.99 -13.18
C SER A 605 24.06 9.03 -11.95
N PHE A 606 23.60 10.20 -11.53
CA PHE A 606 22.80 10.38 -10.32
C PHE A 606 21.45 11.04 -10.60
N VAL A 607 20.40 10.50 -10.01
CA VAL A 607 19.04 11.09 -10.04
C VAL A 607 18.54 11.26 -8.61
N LEU A 608 18.06 12.45 -8.27
CA LEU A 608 17.49 12.76 -6.95
C LEU A 608 15.96 12.86 -7.06
N ARG A 609 15.24 12.30 -6.08
CA ARG A 609 13.78 12.19 -6.05
C ARG A 609 13.23 12.45 -4.64
N GLY A 610 11.99 12.95 -4.53
CA GLY A 610 11.41 13.44 -3.27
C GLY A 610 11.84 14.87 -2.88
N GLY A 611 11.40 15.36 -1.72
CA GLY A 611 11.77 16.71 -1.24
C GLY A 611 11.45 17.86 -2.19
N MET A 612 10.36 17.73 -2.96
CA MET A 612 9.90 18.71 -3.97
C MET A 612 10.79 18.84 -5.22
N LEU A 613 11.65 17.85 -5.46
CA LEU A 613 12.46 17.71 -6.68
C LEU A 613 11.69 17.12 -7.85
N GLU A 614 10.64 16.36 -7.55
CA GLU A 614 9.78 15.74 -8.55
C GLU A 614 8.50 16.54 -8.73
N ALA A 615 8.03 16.59 -9.98
CA ALA A 615 6.66 17.00 -10.23
C ALA A 615 5.73 16.00 -9.53
N ASN A 616 4.80 16.52 -8.74
CA ASN A 616 3.64 15.74 -8.33
C ASN A 616 2.46 16.13 -9.23
N ARG A 617 1.35 15.39 -9.12
CA ARG A 617 0.16 15.57 -9.96
C ARG A 617 -0.37 17.02 -10.01
N LEU A 618 -0.15 17.81 -8.95
CA LEU A 618 -0.76 19.13 -8.76
C LEU A 618 0.25 20.28 -8.73
N GLN A 619 1.55 19.99 -8.62
CA GLN A 619 2.57 20.97 -8.35
C GLN A 619 3.85 20.64 -9.10
N ALA A 620 4.33 21.62 -9.86
CA ALA A 620 5.68 21.61 -10.42
C ALA A 620 6.71 21.55 -9.29
N PRO A 621 7.90 20.97 -9.54
CA PRO A 621 8.96 20.93 -8.55
C PRO A 621 9.33 22.36 -8.12
N THR A 622 9.35 22.59 -6.81
CA THR A 622 9.79 23.86 -6.23
C THR A 622 11.24 23.81 -5.75
N VAL A 623 11.93 22.69 -5.95
CA VAL A 623 13.37 22.55 -5.81
C VAL A 623 13.92 21.95 -7.10
N THR A 624 15.01 22.50 -7.61
CA THR A 624 15.71 21.97 -8.79
C THR A 624 17.10 21.47 -8.40
N THR A 625 17.61 20.49 -9.15
CA THR A 625 18.96 19.95 -8.93
C THR A 625 19.79 19.96 -10.20
N GLU A 626 21.07 20.29 -10.03
CA GLU A 626 22.11 20.05 -11.02
C GLU A 626 23.16 19.11 -10.40
N VAL A 627 23.46 17.99 -11.06
CA VAL A 627 24.43 17.00 -10.57
C VAL A 627 25.23 16.46 -11.75
N SER A 628 26.56 16.41 -11.61
CA SER A 628 27.45 15.80 -12.61
C SER A 628 27.58 14.28 -12.38
N THR A 629 28.00 13.56 -13.41
CA THR A 629 28.37 12.14 -13.31
C THR A 629 29.71 11.98 -12.57
N ALA A 630 29.88 10.89 -11.82
CA ALA A 630 31.17 10.50 -11.26
C ALA A 630 31.95 9.61 -12.23
N THR A 631 33.27 9.74 -12.24
CA THR A 631 34.21 8.97 -13.08
C THR A 631 35.44 8.58 -12.25
N SER A 632 36.35 7.78 -12.82
CA SER A 632 37.63 7.42 -12.18
C SER A 632 38.49 8.63 -11.85
N GLU A 633 38.44 9.68 -12.68
CA GLU A 633 39.15 10.95 -12.47
C GLU A 633 38.41 11.88 -11.49
N ARG A 634 37.09 11.72 -11.34
CA ARG A 634 36.24 12.59 -10.52
C ARG A 634 35.27 11.77 -9.68
N SER A 635 35.77 11.26 -8.56
CA SER A 635 35.02 10.41 -7.63
C SER A 635 34.15 11.20 -6.64
N LEU A 636 34.51 12.45 -6.33
CA LEU A 636 33.71 13.38 -5.53
C LEU A 636 32.97 14.35 -6.46
N VAL A 637 31.64 14.28 -6.45
CA VAL A 637 30.77 15.18 -7.22
C VAL A 637 29.80 15.91 -6.30
N THR A 638 29.40 17.12 -6.70
CA THR A 638 28.48 17.96 -5.95
C THR A 638 27.14 18.03 -6.68
N ALA A 639 26.05 17.74 -5.98
CA ALA A 639 24.70 18.04 -6.42
C ALA A 639 24.27 19.39 -5.82
N LYS A 640 23.96 20.36 -6.69
CA LYS A 640 23.50 21.70 -6.30
C LYS A 640 21.98 21.72 -6.28
N LEU A 641 21.40 21.91 -5.10
CA LEU A 641 19.96 22.03 -4.88
C LEU A 641 19.61 23.52 -4.87
N VAL A 642 18.57 23.94 -5.60
CA VAL A 642 18.12 25.34 -5.67
C VAL A 642 16.63 25.40 -5.37
N SER A 643 16.23 26.24 -4.41
CA SER A 643 14.81 26.44 -4.11
C SER A 643 14.20 27.53 -4.99
N GLY A 644 13.00 27.26 -5.49
CA GLY A 644 12.21 28.15 -6.32
C GLY A 644 11.27 29.07 -5.54
N VAL A 645 10.34 29.68 -6.26
CA VAL A 645 9.27 30.48 -5.66
C VAL A 645 8.27 29.57 -4.95
N ASN A 646 7.73 30.02 -3.82
CA ASN A 646 6.72 29.27 -3.05
C ASN A 646 7.16 27.90 -2.51
N THR A 647 8.47 27.59 -2.47
CA THR A 647 8.95 26.39 -1.78
C THR A 647 8.49 26.40 -0.32
N PRO A 648 7.65 25.46 0.14
CA PRO A 648 7.16 25.41 1.52
C PRO A 648 8.28 25.02 2.49
N LEU A 649 8.24 25.55 3.71
CA LEU A 649 9.21 25.25 4.77
C LEU A 649 8.91 23.89 5.37
N THR A 650 9.69 22.89 4.98
CA THR A 650 9.44 21.48 5.26
C THR A 650 10.73 20.69 5.41
N ARG A 651 10.64 19.55 6.09
CA ARG A 651 11.71 18.56 6.16
C ARG A 651 11.23 17.26 5.53
N HIS A 652 11.96 16.79 4.54
CA HIS A 652 11.60 15.61 3.76
C HIS A 652 12.82 14.73 3.46
N ARG A 653 12.59 13.42 3.44
CA ARG A 653 13.56 12.46 2.91
C ARG A 653 13.67 12.62 1.39
N VAL A 654 14.90 12.66 0.90
CA VAL A 654 15.25 12.61 -0.52
C VAL A 654 15.99 11.31 -0.81
N THR A 655 15.62 10.65 -1.89
CA THR A 655 16.32 9.47 -2.43
C THR A 655 17.26 9.92 -3.53
N ILE A 656 18.46 9.37 -3.56
CA ILE A 656 19.41 9.52 -4.65
C ILE A 656 19.74 8.14 -5.20
N THR A 657 19.58 7.96 -6.51
CA THR A 657 19.91 6.73 -7.21
C THR A 657 21.11 6.97 -8.11
N GLY A 658 22.21 6.31 -7.81
CA GLY A 658 23.35 6.21 -8.70
C GLY A 658 23.11 5.07 -9.69
N THR A 659 23.42 5.27 -10.98
CA THR A 659 23.26 4.28 -12.05
C THR A 659 24.54 4.14 -12.85
N ALA A 660 24.97 2.89 -13.06
CA ALA A 660 26.08 2.53 -13.93
C ALA A 660 25.68 1.37 -14.85
N ILE A 661 26.38 1.22 -15.97
CA ILE A 661 26.25 0.08 -16.87
C ILE A 661 27.60 -0.64 -16.92
N GLN A 662 27.60 -1.95 -16.70
CA GLN A 662 28.77 -2.81 -16.87
C GLN A 662 28.33 -4.11 -17.52
N ASP A 663 29.03 -4.51 -18.59
CA ASP A 663 28.76 -5.75 -19.33
C ASP A 663 27.28 -5.89 -19.76
N GLY A 664 26.67 -4.79 -20.18
CA GLY A 664 25.24 -4.72 -20.55
C GLY A 664 24.26 -4.69 -19.38
N ARG A 665 24.72 -4.94 -18.14
CA ARG A 665 23.89 -4.88 -16.93
C ARG A 665 23.74 -3.44 -16.43
N THR A 666 22.50 -2.98 -16.28
CA THR A 666 22.20 -1.72 -15.60
C THR A 666 22.14 -1.95 -14.09
N ILE A 667 22.88 -1.16 -13.32
CA ILE A 667 23.07 -1.35 -11.89
C ILE A 667 22.63 -0.08 -11.18
N HIS A 668 21.73 -0.23 -10.21
CA HIS A 668 21.19 0.87 -9.43
C HIS A 668 21.52 0.70 -7.95
N LEU A 669 22.11 1.73 -7.36
CA LEU A 669 22.30 1.84 -5.91
C LEU A 669 21.57 3.08 -5.40
N THR A 670 20.78 2.93 -4.34
CA THR A 670 20.02 4.04 -3.76
C THR A 670 20.55 4.42 -2.38
N ARG A 671 20.69 5.72 -2.13
CA ARG A 671 20.99 6.29 -0.80
C ARG A 671 19.93 7.33 -0.46
N THR A 672 19.90 7.76 0.80
CA THR A 672 18.94 8.77 1.28
C THR A 672 19.65 9.83 2.11
N PHE A 673 19.10 11.04 2.08
CA PHE A 673 19.42 12.13 2.99
C PHE A 673 18.14 12.91 3.31
N GLU A 674 18.19 13.77 4.33
CA GLU A 674 17.12 14.68 4.69
C GLU A 674 17.36 16.05 4.06
N LEU A 675 16.35 16.60 3.39
CA LEU A 675 16.35 17.98 2.89
C LEU A 675 15.41 18.80 3.76
N GLU A 676 15.93 19.85 4.37
CA GLU A 676 15.15 20.79 5.18
C GLU A 676 15.17 22.17 4.53
N THR A 677 14.00 22.64 4.10
CA THR A 677 13.82 23.95 3.50
C THR A 677 13.50 24.99 4.57
N LYS A 678 14.29 26.06 4.64
CA LYS A 678 14.24 27.07 5.70
C LYS A 678 14.28 28.50 5.16
N ILE A 679 13.85 29.45 5.98
CA ILE A 679 14.14 30.86 5.74
C ILE A 679 15.66 31.07 5.91
N ALA A 680 16.27 31.89 5.05
CA ALA A 680 17.73 32.04 4.99
C ALA A 680 18.36 32.78 6.19
N PHE A 681 17.55 33.31 7.09
CA PHE A 681 17.98 34.02 8.28
C PHE A 681 16.95 33.85 9.40
N SER A 682 17.39 33.87 10.66
CA SER A 682 16.51 33.72 11.82
C SER A 682 17.04 34.49 13.03
N PRO A 683 17.00 35.83 13.01
CA PRO A 683 17.60 36.63 14.04
C PRO A 683 17.02 36.33 15.41
N ALA A 684 17.90 36.29 16.40
CA ALA A 684 17.54 36.03 17.78
C ALA A 684 18.45 36.81 18.72
N ALA A 685 17.88 37.28 19.83
CA ALA A 685 18.68 37.76 20.93
C ALA A 685 19.54 36.62 21.48
N GLU A 686 20.78 36.90 21.91
CA GLU A 686 21.66 35.88 22.50
C GLU A 686 21.05 35.26 23.77
N SER A 687 20.27 36.04 24.51
CA SER A 687 19.43 35.56 25.59
C SER A 687 17.98 35.53 25.12
N SER A 688 17.33 34.37 25.19
CA SER A 688 15.90 34.23 24.90
C SER A 688 15.02 34.91 25.95
N GLN A 689 15.58 35.21 27.12
CA GLN A 689 14.91 35.82 28.25
C GLN A 689 15.86 36.76 29.00
N ILE A 690 15.37 37.94 29.38
CA ILE A 690 16.09 38.92 30.20
C ILE A 690 15.21 39.44 31.33
N THR A 691 15.82 39.82 32.45
CA THR A 691 15.11 40.43 33.59
C THR A 691 15.62 41.85 33.79
N LEU A 692 14.70 42.80 33.95
CA LEU A 692 14.97 44.23 34.13
C LEU A 692 14.03 44.84 35.18
N HIS A 693 14.36 46.03 35.65
CA HIS A 693 13.50 46.86 36.49
C HIS A 693 12.98 48.10 35.73
N PRO A 694 11.87 48.73 36.17
CA PRO A 694 11.43 49.99 35.61
C PRO A 694 12.53 51.06 35.60
N GLY A 695 12.70 51.71 34.45
CA GLY A 695 13.76 52.70 34.20
C GLY A 695 15.14 52.13 33.83
N GLU A 696 15.32 50.81 33.86
CA GLU A 696 16.58 50.16 33.51
C GLU A 696 16.80 50.08 31.99
N THR A 697 18.06 50.19 31.57
CA THR A 697 18.49 50.00 30.19
C THR A 697 19.50 48.86 30.13
N VAL A 698 19.35 47.94 29.18
CA VAL A 698 20.31 46.88 28.90
C VAL A 698 20.75 46.90 27.45
N LYS A 699 22.00 46.51 27.21
CA LYS A 699 22.50 46.25 25.86
C LYS A 699 22.13 44.83 25.44
N LEU A 700 21.24 44.72 24.47
CA LEU A 700 20.82 43.47 23.86
C LEU A 700 21.71 43.17 22.65
N LYS A 701 22.40 42.03 22.67
CA LYS A 701 23.11 41.51 21.51
C LYS A 701 22.19 40.59 20.72
N ILE A 702 21.96 40.92 19.46
CA ILE A 702 21.12 40.15 18.53
C ILE A 702 22.03 39.53 17.47
N ALA A 703 21.92 38.22 17.29
CA ALA A 703 22.58 37.48 16.22
C ALA A 703 21.70 37.44 14.96
N ALA A 704 22.29 37.55 13.77
CA ALA A 704 21.57 37.48 12.50
C ALA A 704 21.11 36.05 12.15
N ASN A 705 21.86 35.03 12.60
CA ASN A 705 21.66 33.60 12.31
C ASN A 705 21.33 33.33 10.83
N ARG A 706 22.21 33.76 9.93
CA ARG A 706 22.08 33.48 8.50
C ARG A 706 22.46 32.03 8.20
N ILE A 707 21.80 31.46 7.21
CA ILE A 707 22.13 30.15 6.66
C ILE A 707 22.93 30.37 5.37
N PHE A 708 24.15 29.82 5.33
CA PHE A 708 24.99 29.86 4.14
C PHE A 708 24.23 29.30 2.91
N PRO A 709 24.42 29.87 1.69
CA PRO A 709 25.33 30.94 1.34
C PRO A 709 24.74 32.35 1.43
N PHE A 710 23.58 32.54 2.09
CA PHE A 710 23.04 33.88 2.27
C PHE A 710 23.88 34.68 3.27
N ASP A 711 24.46 35.78 2.82
CA ASP A 711 25.23 36.72 3.66
C ASP A 711 24.65 38.15 3.65
N GLY A 712 23.57 38.39 2.89
CA GLY A 712 23.05 39.72 2.60
C GLY A 712 22.50 40.47 3.81
N SER A 713 22.26 41.77 3.64
CA SER A 713 21.68 42.61 4.68
C SER A 713 20.27 42.16 5.08
N LEU A 714 19.89 42.37 6.35
CA LEU A 714 18.53 42.16 6.85
C LEU A 714 18.16 43.25 7.84
N ALA A 715 16.87 43.52 7.97
CA ALA A 715 16.33 44.50 8.90
C ALA A 715 15.32 43.83 9.84
N ILE A 716 15.39 44.17 11.13
CA ILE A 716 14.41 43.78 12.13
C ILE A 716 13.55 45.01 12.46
N SER A 717 12.24 44.82 12.52
CA SER A 717 11.29 45.84 12.97
C SER A 717 10.63 45.37 14.27
N PRO A 718 11.27 45.59 15.44
CA PRO A 718 10.78 45.06 16.71
C PRO A 718 9.35 45.49 16.99
N VAL A 719 8.54 44.55 17.50
CA VAL A 719 7.19 44.84 18.00
C VAL A 719 7.20 44.52 19.49
N ALA A 720 7.06 45.56 20.30
CA ALA A 720 7.10 45.50 21.76
C ALA A 720 5.90 46.22 22.36
N PRO A 721 5.45 45.86 23.57
CA PRO A 721 4.49 46.65 24.33
C PRO A 721 4.96 48.08 24.58
N ASP A 722 4.03 49.03 24.60
CA ASP A 722 4.30 50.44 24.90
C ASP A 722 4.97 50.60 26.27
N GLY A 723 6.26 50.98 26.27
CA GLY A 723 7.09 51.11 27.47
C GLY A 723 8.32 50.19 27.49
N LEU A 724 8.43 49.24 26.56
CA LEU A 724 9.69 48.58 26.20
C LEU A 724 10.28 49.26 24.96
N ILE A 725 11.28 50.11 25.16
CA ILE A 725 11.81 51.00 24.13
C ILE A 725 13.04 50.37 23.47
N LEU A 726 12.93 50.10 22.17
CA LEU A 726 13.99 49.64 21.27
C LEU A 726 14.04 50.52 20.02
N PRO A 727 15.13 50.49 19.23
CA PRO A 727 15.12 51.08 17.89
C PRO A 727 14.01 50.49 17.01
N ASN A 728 13.28 51.35 16.30
CA ASN A 728 12.19 50.93 15.39
C ASN A 728 12.69 50.09 14.20
N ASN A 729 13.96 50.24 13.85
CA ASN A 729 14.63 49.49 12.79
C ASN A 729 16.03 49.12 13.26
N ILE A 730 16.36 47.83 13.17
CA ILE A 730 17.66 47.28 13.54
C ILE A 730 18.23 46.61 12.30
N GLU A 731 19.27 47.20 11.72
CA GLU A 731 19.86 46.72 10.48
C GLU A 731 21.12 45.90 10.73
N PHE A 732 21.24 44.81 9.98
CA PHE A 732 22.49 44.09 9.79
C PHE A 732 22.97 44.37 8.38
N VAL A 733 24.20 44.86 8.25
CA VAL A 733 24.86 44.92 6.94
C VAL A 733 25.27 43.52 6.48
N GLN A 734 25.64 43.38 5.21
CA GLN A 734 26.14 42.13 4.64
C GLN A 734 27.30 41.58 5.49
N GLY A 735 27.27 40.28 5.79
CA GLY A 735 28.27 39.59 6.59
C GLY A 735 28.26 39.90 8.10
N GLN A 736 27.53 40.93 8.56
CA GLN A 736 27.49 41.28 9.98
C GLN A 736 26.76 40.20 10.79
N THR A 737 27.46 39.56 11.72
CA THR A 737 26.91 38.43 12.48
C THR A 737 26.05 38.87 13.67
N HIS A 738 26.37 40.03 14.27
CA HIS A 738 25.70 40.55 15.45
C HIS A 738 25.53 42.07 15.39
N VAL A 739 24.49 42.57 16.05
CA VAL A 739 24.31 43.99 16.36
C VAL A 739 23.96 44.13 17.83
N THR A 740 24.38 45.24 18.45
CA THR A 740 24.02 45.56 19.83
C THR A 740 23.08 46.74 19.82
N VAL A 741 21.93 46.58 20.47
CA VAL A 741 20.93 47.64 20.63
C VAL A 741 20.61 47.85 22.10
N GLU A 742 20.13 49.03 22.45
CA GLU A 742 19.64 49.28 23.80
C GLU A 742 18.15 48.96 23.89
N LEU A 743 17.78 48.20 24.93
CA LEU A 743 16.41 48.02 25.38
C LEU A 743 16.25 48.78 26.69
N LYS A 744 15.33 49.74 26.72
CA LYS A 744 15.00 50.50 27.93
C LYS A 744 13.57 50.21 28.39
N VAL A 745 13.40 49.99 29.69
CA VAL A 745 12.08 49.88 30.33
C VAL A 745 11.66 51.26 30.81
N ALA A 746 10.43 51.70 30.49
CA ALA A 746 9.88 52.96 31.00
C ALA A 746 9.79 52.94 32.53
N THR A 747 9.89 54.10 33.17
CA THR A 747 9.97 54.22 34.64
C THR A 747 8.69 53.81 35.36
N ASP A 748 7.55 53.89 34.69
CA ASP A 748 6.20 53.55 35.17
C ASP A 748 5.69 52.22 34.59
N PHE A 749 6.56 51.46 33.92
CA PHE A 749 6.18 50.21 33.27
C PHE A 749 5.87 49.12 34.31
N LYS A 750 4.73 48.44 34.15
CA LYS A 750 4.24 47.46 35.13
C LYS A 750 5.12 46.22 35.17
N SER A 751 5.30 45.65 36.37
CA SER A 751 5.95 44.36 36.54
C SER A 751 5.16 43.25 35.82
N GLY A 752 5.86 42.31 35.20
CA GLY A 752 5.24 41.22 34.45
C GLY A 752 6.19 40.56 33.47
N LYS A 753 5.65 39.60 32.71
CA LYS A 753 6.36 38.88 31.66
C LYS A 753 5.82 39.33 30.31
N TYR A 754 6.69 39.88 29.48
CA TYR A 754 6.36 40.48 28.19
C TYR A 754 7.13 39.79 27.07
N THR A 755 6.56 39.80 25.87
CA THR A 755 7.22 39.29 24.67
C THR A 755 7.49 40.43 23.70
N VAL A 756 8.75 40.59 23.31
CA VAL A 756 9.16 41.42 22.19
C VAL A 756 9.30 40.50 20.98
N MET A 757 8.53 40.78 19.93
CA MET A 757 8.68 40.11 18.64
C MET A 757 9.78 40.81 17.85
N LEU A 758 10.60 40.02 17.16
CA LEU A 758 11.70 40.50 16.31
C LEU A 758 11.46 40.06 14.86
N PRO A 759 10.38 40.53 14.20
CA PRO A 759 10.14 40.19 12.81
C PRO A 759 11.24 40.80 11.95
N ALA A 760 11.75 40.01 11.02
CA ALA A 760 12.88 40.36 10.20
C ALA A 760 12.56 40.18 8.72
N ALA A 761 13.09 41.06 7.88
CA ALA A 761 12.96 40.99 6.44
C ALA A 761 14.32 41.14 5.77
N ALA A 762 14.51 40.41 4.68
CA ALA A 762 15.69 40.53 3.84
C ALA A 762 15.33 40.38 2.37
N ARG A 763 16.20 40.90 1.50
CA ARG A 763 16.15 40.63 0.07
C ARG A 763 17.14 39.52 -0.26
N ILE A 764 16.64 38.45 -0.86
CA ILE A 764 17.42 37.28 -1.27
C ILE A 764 17.36 37.20 -2.80
N GLY A 765 18.43 37.65 -3.45
CA GLY A 765 18.44 37.86 -4.90
C GLY A 765 17.34 38.84 -5.33
N LYS A 766 16.39 38.37 -6.15
CA LYS A 766 15.25 39.18 -6.61
C LYS A 766 14.00 39.10 -5.72
N PHE A 767 14.02 38.28 -4.67
CA PHE A 767 12.86 38.02 -3.82
C PHE A 767 12.99 38.71 -2.46
N SER A 768 11.85 39.05 -1.86
CA SER A 768 11.77 39.51 -0.47
C SER A 768 11.26 38.37 0.39
N GLU A 769 11.93 38.12 1.51
CA GLU A 769 11.57 37.07 2.46
C GLU A 769 11.43 37.67 3.86
N ARG A 770 10.50 37.13 4.64
CA ARG A 770 10.20 37.58 6.00
C ARG A 770 10.27 36.41 6.97
N ASN A 771 10.86 36.64 8.14
CA ASN A 771 10.88 35.74 9.28
C ASN A 771 10.19 36.41 10.48
N ASP A 772 9.05 35.88 10.92
CA ASP A 772 8.29 36.41 12.07
C ASP A 772 8.56 35.64 13.38
N GLY A 773 9.52 34.72 13.39
CA GLY A 773 9.76 33.77 14.47
C GLY A 773 10.65 34.28 15.61
N GLY A 774 11.38 35.38 15.43
CA GLY A 774 12.24 35.94 16.47
C GLY A 774 11.43 36.44 17.67
N LYS A 775 11.76 35.97 18.89
CA LYS A 775 11.11 36.38 20.13
C LYS A 775 12.14 36.58 21.24
N LEU A 776 11.92 37.60 22.07
CA LEU A 776 12.64 37.87 23.29
C LEU A 776 11.63 38.02 24.44
N GLU A 777 11.85 37.28 25.52
CA GLU A 777 11.06 37.43 26.73
C GLU A 777 11.71 38.46 27.67
N VAL A 778 10.92 39.44 28.12
CA VAL A 778 11.37 40.48 29.04
C VAL A 778 10.56 40.37 30.32
N ILE A 779 11.21 40.00 31.42
CA ILE A 779 10.62 40.00 32.76
C ILE A 779 10.94 41.33 33.42
N VAL A 780 9.91 42.10 33.75
CA VAL A 780 10.05 43.34 34.51
C VAL A 780 9.70 43.07 35.97
N LYS A 781 10.65 43.28 36.87
CA LYS A 781 10.47 43.13 38.32
C LYS A 781 10.41 44.49 39.00
N GLU A 782 9.63 44.61 40.07
CA GLU A 782 9.67 45.80 40.92
C GLU A 782 11.10 46.00 41.45
N LYS A 783 11.52 47.27 41.61
CA LYS A 783 12.75 47.59 42.33
C LYS A 783 12.46 47.37 43.82
N GLU A 784 13.24 46.52 44.47
CA GLU A 784 13.22 46.38 45.94
C GLU A 784 13.56 47.70 46.64
#